data_AF-A0A5C7V5Q2-F1
#
_entry.id   AF-A0A5C7V5Q2-F1
#
_cell.length_a   1.000
_cell.length_b   1.000
_cell.length_c   1.000
_cell.angle_alpha   90.00
_cell.angle_beta   90.00
_cell.angle_gamma   90.00
#
_symmetry.space_group_name_H-M   'P 1'
#
loop_
_entity.id
_entity.type
_entity.pdbx_description
1 polymer ?
#
loop_
_entity_poly.entity_id
_entity_poly.type
_entity_poly.pdbx_seq_one_letter_code
_entity_poly.pdbx_strand_id
1 'polypeptide(L)'
;MKRILLPNLLIIKKLIGFTLFFLIDNVYALPPLSNTPLFLGGNISPNVMFTLDDSGSMHFEIMPEELIRQEVRYMFPRTSGVYGADDYSNYVVDFDSTNRYTTSLRSSYVNKIYYDPTVRYIPWSNGDGSIMNNADPTCAYHNPMNTGVGCRNLTVNNTQTARWLKDDGTRSSSQSKTFYPAVYYKYNSGNTNNASSYIQVEIKSSISTYTGGPERSDCAAAPTCTYNEEIQNFANWYTYYRSRILLARAGVGRAFAAQGNTMRVGFSAINKGSTTVDGVATTVVKSGVRQFTGTDRTNFFTNLYDHDIPAAGTPLRQALIAVGEYFKRTDDKGPWGQTPGSTGGTQHECRQNYNILMTDGYWTEGSISGLENSDNQAGSSITNHSSPPIPATYSYTPTLPYSDAYSDTLADAAMQYWKNDLRTDLPNKVPTNPHDPAFWQHLVNFTVGLGVTGTLTTLPSGGQSWPDPTTSDAAKIDDLWHAAVNSRGDFFSAADPTAFTNALSNALKAIVARTGSASAVAANSNSLMTNGRIYQAKFNSGDWSGQLLSIPISASGILGTTEWNAGEVSLASTNIIPNSRVIITKGSSDGVSFEYANLTSDQKAFLNKNANGHSDNCGPERVAFLRGDSIRESSSGTFTCTSTASVNNFRVRSISKLGDIVNSGPLYVSRPNTGFSDVDYPGYKSFKNSYKDRMPMVYVGSNDGMLHGFNACIAGITPGCTAADAGKELLVYIPNTVYENLSRLSDKDYNTNHRYFVDGSPMAADVYFNSTASWKSILVGGLNGGGQGYFALDITNPTDTSKSAPTFSAANAASLFLWEFTSADDADMGYSHNLPQINSFTGQANQIIKMENNKWAVIVGNGYNSAAGKAVLYILFIESGEDGVWTVGTDYIKLVADAGSGNGLSTPTPFDTNGNGKADVIYAGDIKGNLWKFDVSSSDPANWNVAIGGLPLFVSGPLKPITAPPAISFHPNGGQLILFGTGKYLETADTTDTNTQSIYGIWDSNTTASITAAMLVQQVITNAAVRTATQNLVPYSNTIKGWYANLPIHGERLTGVPNLEDGILVFTSIVPSASPCDFGGRGFVNALDFLTGGMLPFVAFDINRNWVLSLDDGLSAGIEIGFSVGGVTRIRGQVDDRLIASTADGTLVQTTTAKGAAGLRGRITWREFIQ
;
A
#
# COMPACT_ATOMS: atom_id res chain seq x y z
N MET A 1 53.32 -13.65 -42.01
CA MET A 1 53.39 -14.78 -42.96
C MET A 1 52.05 -14.90 -43.69
N LYS A 2 52.09 -14.85 -45.04
CA LYS A 2 51.13 -15.33 -46.08
C LYS A 2 49.60 -15.17 -45.83
N ARG A 3 48.94 -14.16 -46.43
CA ARG A 3 48.22 -14.10 -47.75
C ARG A 3 47.00 -15.05 -47.83
N ILE A 4 45.78 -14.62 -48.19
CA ILE A 4 45.29 -14.47 -49.59
C ILE A 4 43.91 -13.72 -49.67
N LEU A 5 43.85 -12.70 -50.55
CA LEU A 5 42.79 -12.20 -51.48
C LEU A 5 41.28 -12.01 -51.12
N LEU A 6 40.84 -10.73 -51.12
CA LEU A 6 39.81 -10.01 -51.93
C LEU A 6 38.83 -10.82 -52.83
N PRO A 7 37.60 -10.33 -53.18
CA PRO A 7 37.37 -8.96 -53.70
C PRO A 7 36.00 -8.24 -53.50
N ASN A 8 36.03 -6.90 -53.71
CA ASN A 8 35.07 -5.99 -54.40
C ASN A 8 33.61 -5.87 -53.89
N LEU A 9 32.92 -4.71 -53.81
CA LEU A 9 32.79 -3.53 -54.68
C LEU A 9 31.92 -2.52 -53.84
N LEU A 10 32.17 -1.23 -53.63
CA LEU A 10 31.95 -0.09 -54.54
C LEU A 10 32.32 1.23 -53.82
N ILE A 11 32.82 2.18 -54.60
CA ILE A 11 33.35 3.52 -54.29
C ILE A 11 32.21 4.54 -54.61
N ILE A 12 32.00 5.70 -53.95
CA ILE A 12 32.45 7.06 -54.40
C ILE A 12 31.81 8.20 -53.57
N LYS A 13 32.70 8.97 -52.89
CA LYS A 13 32.93 10.44 -52.78
C LYS A 13 31.87 11.49 -52.32
N LYS A 14 32.31 12.23 -51.28
CA LYS A 14 32.45 13.70 -51.06
C LYS A 14 31.20 14.63 -51.09
N LEU A 15 30.99 15.39 -49.98
CA LEU A 15 31.04 16.87 -49.97
C LEU A 15 31.15 17.47 -48.55
N ILE A 16 31.53 18.75 -48.53
CA ILE A 16 32.07 19.64 -47.47
C ILE A 16 31.03 20.10 -46.44
N GLY A 17 31.44 20.38 -45.19
CA GLY A 17 30.61 21.07 -44.19
C GLY A 17 31.42 21.78 -43.08
N PHE A 18 31.24 23.09 -42.99
CA PHE A 18 31.83 24.10 -42.10
C PHE A 18 32.00 23.72 -40.61
N THR A 19 33.16 24.05 -40.03
CA THR A 19 33.39 24.15 -38.59
C THR A 19 32.77 25.44 -38.05
N LEU A 20 31.59 25.33 -37.42
CA LEU A 20 31.06 26.35 -36.53
C LEU A 20 31.43 25.94 -35.09
N PHE A 21 32.33 26.69 -34.45
CA PHE A 21 32.55 26.60 -33.01
C PHE A 21 31.29 27.11 -32.31
N PHE A 22 30.37 26.21 -31.94
CA PHE A 22 29.39 26.50 -30.91
C PHE A 22 30.11 26.46 -29.55
N LEU A 23 30.28 27.63 -28.94
CA LEU A 23 30.33 27.74 -27.49
C LEU A 23 28.99 27.22 -26.98
N ILE A 24 28.95 25.94 -26.64
CA ILE A 24 27.85 25.37 -25.87
C ILE A 24 28.09 25.86 -24.46
N ASP A 25 27.40 26.93 -24.06
CA ASP A 25 27.18 27.19 -22.64
C ASP A 25 26.56 25.91 -22.08
N ASN A 26 27.32 25.17 -21.28
CA ASN A 26 26.78 24.06 -20.50
C ASN A 26 25.82 24.67 -19.49
N VAL A 27 24.55 24.80 -19.88
CA VAL A 27 23.45 25.02 -18.94
C VAL A 27 23.41 23.76 -18.09
N TYR A 28 23.99 23.82 -16.89
CA TYR A 28 23.86 22.78 -15.88
C TYR A 28 22.40 22.73 -15.43
N ALA A 29 21.56 22.03 -16.20
CA ALA A 29 20.24 21.64 -15.75
C ALA A 29 20.40 20.69 -14.55
N LEU A 30 19.58 20.89 -13.51
CA LEU A 30 19.54 19.95 -12.39
C LEU A 30 19.23 18.54 -12.91
N PRO A 31 19.78 17.49 -12.27
CA PRO A 31 19.39 16.13 -12.57
C PRO A 31 17.86 15.96 -12.48
N PRO A 32 17.27 15.04 -13.26
CA PRO A 32 15.84 14.78 -13.17
C PRO A 32 15.50 14.25 -11.77
N LEU A 33 14.41 14.78 -11.21
CA LEU A 33 13.82 14.29 -9.97
C LEU A 33 13.29 12.86 -10.19
N SER A 34 13.26 12.06 -9.13
CA SER A 34 12.72 10.70 -9.22
C SER A 34 11.21 10.71 -9.46
N ASN A 35 10.73 9.82 -10.35
CA ASN A 35 9.29 9.54 -10.52
C ASN A 35 8.78 8.41 -9.60
N THR A 36 9.67 7.85 -8.77
CA THR A 36 9.32 6.77 -7.84
C THR A 36 9.92 7.05 -6.46
N PRO A 37 9.32 6.52 -5.38
CA PRO A 37 9.86 6.72 -4.03
C PRO A 37 11.26 6.12 -3.92
N LEU A 38 12.24 6.96 -3.59
CA LEU A 38 13.67 6.58 -3.57
C LEU A 38 14.00 5.51 -2.53
N PHE A 39 13.16 5.36 -1.50
CA PHE A 39 13.31 4.35 -0.46
C PHE A 39 12.77 2.97 -0.83
N LEU A 40 12.04 2.87 -1.95
CA LEU A 40 11.73 1.58 -2.55
C LEU A 40 13.01 1.06 -3.21
N GLY A 41 13.88 0.41 -2.45
CA GLY A 41 15.10 -0.24 -2.97
C GLY A 41 14.82 -1.43 -3.91
N GLY A 42 13.65 -1.45 -4.57
CA GLY A 42 13.05 -2.58 -5.25
C GLY A 42 12.14 -3.36 -4.31
N ASN A 43 10.87 -3.55 -4.69
CA ASN A 43 9.97 -4.43 -3.95
C ASN A 43 10.53 -5.87 -4.04
N ILE A 44 10.89 -6.46 -2.90
CA ILE A 44 11.41 -7.83 -2.85
C ILE A 44 10.23 -8.78 -2.90
N SER A 45 9.94 -9.30 -4.10
CA SER A 45 8.85 -10.26 -4.32
C SER A 45 8.89 -11.39 -3.28
N PRO A 46 7.81 -11.63 -2.52
CA PRO A 46 7.78 -12.77 -1.61
C PRO A 46 7.84 -14.09 -2.39
N ASN A 47 8.34 -15.12 -1.74
CA ASN A 47 8.30 -16.49 -2.26
C ASN A 47 7.03 -17.18 -1.79
N VAL A 48 6.31 -17.82 -2.71
CA VAL A 48 5.11 -18.62 -2.44
C VAL A 48 5.32 -20.01 -3.03
N MET A 49 5.41 -21.02 -2.17
CA MET A 49 5.34 -22.41 -2.61
C MET A 49 3.88 -22.87 -2.58
N PHE A 50 3.33 -23.29 -3.71
CA PHE A 50 2.03 -23.97 -3.72
C PHE A 50 2.24 -25.48 -3.64
N THR A 51 1.60 -26.13 -2.66
CA THR A 51 1.69 -27.57 -2.44
C THR A 51 0.33 -28.22 -2.71
N LEU A 52 0.25 -28.93 -3.84
CA LEU A 52 -0.95 -29.63 -4.30
C LEU A 52 -1.11 -30.97 -3.56
N ASP A 53 -2.35 -31.27 -3.17
CA ASP A 53 -2.75 -32.63 -2.82
C ASP A 53 -2.88 -33.48 -4.08
N ASP A 54 -1.99 -34.46 -4.23
CA ASP A 54 -2.01 -35.49 -5.28
C ASP A 54 -2.28 -36.88 -4.69
N SER A 55 -2.85 -36.97 -3.49
CA SER A 55 -3.25 -38.24 -2.90
C SER A 55 -4.36 -38.92 -3.70
N GLY A 56 -4.51 -40.22 -3.51
CA GLY A 56 -5.47 -41.00 -4.29
C GLY A 56 -6.94 -40.60 -4.07
N SER A 57 -7.29 -39.97 -2.94
CA SER A 57 -8.64 -39.44 -2.68
C SER A 57 -9.04 -38.34 -3.67
N MET A 58 -8.06 -37.67 -4.27
CA MET A 58 -8.30 -36.61 -5.25
C MET A 58 -8.95 -37.12 -6.54
N HIS A 59 -8.98 -38.45 -6.77
CA HIS A 59 -9.73 -39.09 -7.86
C HIS A 59 -11.25 -39.07 -7.65
N PHE A 60 -11.71 -38.92 -6.41
CA PHE A 60 -13.08 -39.25 -6.03
C PHE A 60 -14.08 -38.18 -6.51
N GLU A 61 -15.30 -38.62 -6.81
CA GLU A 61 -16.44 -37.80 -7.24
C GLU A 61 -17.49 -37.66 -6.13
N ILE A 62 -17.12 -38.04 -4.89
CA ILE A 62 -17.94 -37.93 -3.68
C ILE A 62 -17.18 -37.16 -2.60
N MET A 63 -17.85 -36.18 -2.00
CA MET A 63 -17.33 -35.38 -0.88
C MET A 63 -18.49 -34.93 0.04
N PRO A 64 -18.33 -35.03 1.37
CA PRO A 64 -17.14 -35.48 2.11
C PRO A 64 -16.95 -37.02 2.09
N GLU A 65 -15.80 -37.50 2.58
CA GLU A 65 -15.38 -38.90 2.42
C GLU A 65 -16.27 -39.92 3.16
N GLU A 66 -16.89 -39.53 4.28
CA GLU A 66 -17.81 -40.36 5.07
C GLU A 66 -19.08 -40.76 4.32
N LEU A 67 -19.31 -40.23 3.12
CA LEU A 67 -20.39 -40.64 2.22
C LEU A 67 -20.04 -41.87 1.37
N ILE A 68 -18.74 -42.21 1.26
CA ILE A 68 -18.27 -43.35 0.48
C ILE A 68 -18.69 -44.65 1.17
N ARG A 69 -19.32 -45.56 0.41
CA ARG A 69 -19.78 -46.87 0.90
C ARG A 69 -19.24 -47.95 -0.02
N GLN A 70 -18.76 -49.05 0.57
CA GLN A 70 -18.24 -50.17 -0.21
C GLN A 70 -17.23 -49.71 -1.28
N GLU A 71 -16.32 -48.78 -0.94
CA GLU A 71 -15.30 -48.27 -1.87
C GLU A 71 -15.83 -47.63 -3.17
N VAL A 72 -17.13 -47.28 -3.22
CA VAL A 72 -17.77 -46.60 -4.34
C VAL A 72 -17.37 -45.13 -4.29
N ARG A 73 -16.48 -44.73 -5.18
CA ARG A 73 -15.85 -43.40 -5.23
C ARG A 73 -16.32 -42.56 -6.41
N TYR A 74 -16.95 -43.18 -7.40
CA TYR A 74 -17.33 -42.54 -8.65
C TYR A 74 -18.85 -42.39 -8.77
N MET A 75 -19.26 -41.27 -9.36
CA MET A 75 -20.65 -40.99 -9.72
C MET A 75 -20.94 -41.42 -11.16
N PHE A 76 -19.93 -41.66 -11.98
CA PHE A 76 -20.07 -42.23 -13.31
C PHE A 76 -19.13 -43.43 -13.47
N PRO A 77 -19.46 -44.44 -14.31
CA PRO A 77 -18.47 -45.45 -14.64
C PRO A 77 -17.24 -44.79 -15.23
N ARG A 78 -16.08 -45.10 -14.63
CA ARG A 78 -14.84 -44.41 -14.94
C ARG A 78 -14.24 -44.91 -16.26
N THR A 79 -13.51 -44.02 -16.89
CA THR A 79 -12.55 -44.38 -17.94
C THR A 79 -11.18 -44.59 -17.29
N SER A 80 -10.34 -45.47 -17.84
CA SER A 80 -8.97 -45.64 -17.33
C SER A 80 -8.07 -44.49 -17.76
N GLY A 81 -7.12 -44.12 -16.91
CA GLY A 81 -6.05 -43.20 -17.30
C GLY A 81 -6.40 -41.71 -17.19
N VAL A 82 -7.51 -41.34 -16.55
CA VAL A 82 -8.03 -39.95 -16.57
C VAL A 82 -7.07 -38.96 -15.89
N TYR A 83 -6.40 -39.39 -14.82
CA TYR A 83 -5.50 -38.56 -14.01
C TYR A 83 -4.07 -39.14 -13.92
N GLY A 84 -3.68 -40.04 -14.83
CA GLY A 84 -2.40 -40.76 -14.75
C GLY A 84 -2.61 -42.27 -14.90
N ALA A 85 -1.55 -43.06 -14.71
CA ALA A 85 -1.60 -44.51 -14.94
C ALA A 85 -2.40 -45.30 -13.89
N ASP A 86 -2.53 -44.77 -12.67
CA ASP A 86 -3.23 -45.43 -11.57
C ASP A 86 -4.73 -45.16 -11.62
N ASP A 87 -5.54 -46.18 -11.28
CA ASP A 87 -6.99 -46.06 -11.19
C ASP A 87 -7.55 -46.87 -10.00
N TYR A 88 -8.64 -46.40 -9.40
CA TYR A 88 -9.41 -47.20 -8.45
C TYR A 88 -10.33 -48.19 -9.15
N SER A 89 -10.93 -49.12 -8.40
CA SER A 89 -11.93 -50.03 -8.96
C SER A 89 -13.14 -49.26 -9.52
N ASN A 90 -13.69 -49.71 -10.65
CA ASN A 90 -14.85 -49.10 -11.32
C ASN A 90 -16.17 -49.41 -10.57
N TYR A 91 -16.29 -48.83 -9.37
CA TYR A 91 -17.42 -48.95 -8.47
C TYR A 91 -18.17 -47.62 -8.43
N VAL A 92 -19.47 -47.67 -8.74
CA VAL A 92 -20.24 -46.48 -9.11
C VAL A 92 -21.56 -46.45 -8.36
N VAL A 93 -22.02 -45.26 -7.98
CA VAL A 93 -23.39 -45.07 -7.50
C VAL A 93 -24.39 -45.41 -8.62
N ASP A 94 -25.47 -46.11 -8.31
CA ASP A 94 -26.51 -46.45 -9.30
C ASP A 94 -27.16 -45.19 -9.92
N PHE A 95 -28.03 -45.41 -10.91
CA PHE A 95 -28.89 -44.40 -11.53
C PHE A 95 -30.38 -44.66 -11.29
N ASP A 96 -30.73 -45.74 -10.57
CA ASP A 96 -32.10 -46.00 -10.12
C ASP A 96 -32.58 -44.90 -9.16
N SER A 97 -33.66 -44.20 -9.51
CA SER A 97 -34.23 -43.10 -8.73
C SER A 97 -34.94 -43.55 -7.44
N THR A 98 -35.17 -44.86 -7.27
CA THR A 98 -35.68 -45.43 -6.02
C THR A 98 -34.58 -45.75 -5.01
N ASN A 99 -33.32 -45.71 -5.43
CA ASN A 99 -32.16 -45.98 -4.57
C ASN A 99 -31.75 -44.73 -3.77
N ARG A 100 -31.69 -44.88 -2.44
CA ARG A 100 -31.36 -43.78 -1.51
C ARG A 100 -29.98 -43.17 -1.75
N TYR A 101 -29.01 -43.95 -2.22
CA TYR A 101 -27.65 -43.45 -2.50
C TYR A 101 -27.60 -42.71 -3.83
N THR A 102 -28.36 -43.14 -4.84
CA THR A 102 -28.49 -42.42 -6.12
C THR A 102 -29.04 -41.01 -5.89
N THR A 103 -30.14 -40.93 -5.16
CA THR A 103 -30.86 -39.67 -4.92
C THR A 103 -30.07 -38.70 -4.03
N SER A 104 -29.47 -39.21 -2.95
CA SER A 104 -28.68 -38.37 -2.04
C SER A 104 -27.34 -37.94 -2.64
N LEU A 105 -26.53 -38.85 -3.21
CA LEU A 105 -25.17 -38.53 -3.68
C LEU A 105 -25.13 -37.77 -5.01
N ARG A 106 -26.25 -37.69 -5.73
CA ARG A 106 -26.44 -36.79 -6.90
C ARG A 106 -27.16 -35.48 -6.55
N SER A 107 -27.16 -35.12 -5.26
CA SER A 107 -27.65 -33.84 -4.76
C SER A 107 -26.49 -33.04 -4.20
N SER A 108 -26.29 -31.80 -4.67
CA SER A 108 -25.31 -30.85 -4.10
C SER A 108 -25.58 -30.55 -2.62
N TYR A 109 -26.80 -30.85 -2.14
CA TYR A 109 -27.14 -30.76 -0.72
C TYR A 109 -26.33 -31.74 0.15
N VAL A 110 -26.10 -32.96 -0.34
CA VAL A 110 -25.38 -34.03 0.39
C VAL A 110 -23.96 -34.19 -0.13
N ASN A 111 -23.80 -34.50 -1.42
CA ASN A 111 -22.49 -34.59 -2.06
C ASN A 111 -22.10 -33.21 -2.60
N LYS A 112 -21.28 -32.48 -1.84
CA LYS A 112 -21.03 -31.05 -2.09
C LYS A 112 -20.29 -30.75 -3.40
N ILE A 113 -19.63 -31.74 -4.00
CA ILE A 113 -18.98 -31.59 -5.32
C ILE A 113 -19.87 -31.99 -6.49
N TYR A 114 -21.05 -32.57 -6.23
CA TYR A 114 -22.00 -32.86 -7.30
C TYR A 114 -22.62 -31.57 -7.85
N TYR A 115 -23.14 -31.65 -9.08
CA TYR A 115 -23.72 -30.52 -9.78
C TYR A 115 -24.77 -29.78 -8.94
N ASP A 116 -24.54 -28.49 -8.74
CA ASP A 116 -25.48 -27.54 -8.15
C ASP A 116 -26.05 -26.60 -9.24
N PRO A 117 -27.36 -26.67 -9.55
CA PRO A 117 -27.96 -25.82 -10.59
C PRO A 117 -27.96 -24.32 -10.22
N THR A 118 -27.74 -23.97 -8.96
CA THR A 118 -27.68 -22.57 -8.52
C THR A 118 -26.33 -21.90 -8.80
N VAL A 119 -25.30 -22.69 -9.11
CA VAL A 119 -23.92 -22.23 -9.32
C VAL A 119 -23.55 -22.21 -10.79
N ARG A 120 -22.84 -21.16 -11.22
CA ARG A 120 -22.24 -21.07 -12.57
C ARG A 120 -20.86 -21.72 -12.56
N TYR A 121 -20.69 -22.77 -13.37
CA TYR A 121 -19.41 -23.45 -13.55
C TYR A 121 -18.64 -22.86 -14.72
N ILE A 122 -17.63 -22.06 -14.41
CA ILE A 122 -16.75 -21.42 -15.39
C ILE A 122 -15.62 -22.39 -15.75
N PRO A 123 -15.27 -22.58 -17.03
CA PRO A 123 -14.06 -23.33 -17.43
C PRO A 123 -12.79 -22.86 -16.71
N TRP A 124 -11.76 -23.72 -16.66
CA TRP A 124 -10.49 -23.38 -16.01
C TRP A 124 -9.84 -22.13 -16.62
N SER A 125 -9.05 -21.42 -15.81
CA SER A 125 -8.30 -20.24 -16.26
C SER A 125 -6.98 -20.64 -16.90
N ASN A 126 -6.61 -20.01 -18.00
CA ASN A 126 -5.27 -20.07 -18.55
C ASN A 126 -4.33 -19.13 -17.78
N GLY A 127 -3.02 -19.30 -17.97
CA GLY A 127 -2.02 -18.47 -17.31
C GLY A 127 -2.15 -16.98 -17.61
N ASP A 128 -2.65 -16.59 -18.78
CA ASP A 128 -2.88 -15.20 -19.18
C ASP A 128 -4.17 -14.59 -18.60
N GLY A 129 -4.94 -15.35 -17.80
CA GLY A 129 -6.21 -14.91 -17.25
C GLY A 129 -7.41 -15.11 -18.16
N SER A 130 -7.22 -15.59 -19.40
CA SER A 130 -8.34 -16.04 -20.24
C SER A 130 -8.96 -17.32 -19.68
N ILE A 131 -10.20 -17.62 -20.08
CA ILE A 131 -10.89 -18.87 -19.70
C ILE A 131 -10.76 -19.89 -20.83
N MET A 132 -10.65 -21.17 -20.47
CA MET A 132 -10.73 -22.27 -21.43
C MET A 132 -12.12 -22.34 -22.10
N ASN A 133 -12.19 -23.08 -23.21
CA ASN A 133 -13.45 -23.22 -23.95
C ASN A 133 -14.51 -23.95 -23.12
N ASN A 134 -15.77 -23.58 -23.33
CA ASN A 134 -16.91 -24.34 -22.84
C ASN A 134 -16.82 -25.81 -23.27
N ALA A 135 -17.23 -26.72 -22.39
CA ALA A 135 -17.26 -28.15 -22.69
C ALA A 135 -18.39 -28.45 -23.70
N ASP A 136 -18.13 -29.32 -24.68
CA ASP A 136 -19.16 -29.78 -25.62
C ASP A 136 -20.13 -30.74 -24.90
N PRO A 137 -21.44 -30.45 -24.78
CA PRO A 137 -22.39 -31.36 -24.12
C PRO A 137 -22.51 -32.74 -24.79
N THR A 138 -22.20 -32.84 -26.08
CA THR A 138 -22.24 -34.10 -26.84
C THR A 138 -20.94 -34.90 -26.72
N CYS A 139 -19.87 -34.26 -26.25
CA CYS A 139 -18.55 -34.85 -26.02
C CYS A 139 -17.83 -34.12 -24.87
N ALA A 140 -18.36 -34.26 -23.66
CA ALA A 140 -17.77 -33.65 -22.47
C ALA A 140 -16.56 -34.47 -22.03
N TYR A 141 -15.36 -33.93 -22.21
CA TYR A 141 -14.11 -34.63 -21.91
C TYR A 141 -14.04 -35.05 -20.43
N HIS A 142 -13.46 -36.23 -20.18
CA HIS A 142 -13.19 -36.67 -18.80
C HIS A 142 -12.10 -35.82 -18.12
N ASN A 143 -11.17 -35.29 -18.89
CA ASN A 143 -10.18 -34.34 -18.40
C ASN A 143 -9.82 -33.41 -19.58
N PRO A 144 -9.97 -32.09 -19.45
CA PRO A 144 -9.72 -31.16 -20.54
C PRO A 144 -8.25 -31.16 -21.00
N MET A 145 -7.30 -31.55 -20.15
CA MET A 145 -5.87 -31.66 -20.50
C MET A 145 -5.45 -33.05 -21.01
N ASN A 146 -6.33 -34.04 -20.90
CA ASN A 146 -6.07 -35.39 -21.40
C ASN A 146 -7.24 -35.83 -22.29
N THR A 147 -7.40 -35.18 -23.44
CA THR A 147 -8.51 -35.47 -24.37
C THR A 147 -8.41 -36.86 -25.02
N GLY A 148 -7.22 -37.48 -24.99
CA GLY A 148 -6.96 -38.82 -25.53
C GLY A 148 -7.70 -39.94 -24.80
N VAL A 149 -8.11 -39.75 -23.54
CA VAL A 149 -8.97 -40.72 -22.82
C VAL A 149 -10.44 -40.65 -23.26
N GLY A 150 -10.81 -39.68 -24.11
CA GLY A 150 -12.14 -39.54 -24.66
C GLY A 150 -13.11 -38.73 -23.80
N CYS A 151 -14.38 -38.79 -24.17
CA CYS A 151 -15.44 -37.93 -23.65
C CYS A 151 -16.75 -38.69 -23.44
N ARG A 152 -17.67 -38.08 -22.69
CA ARG A 152 -19.02 -38.58 -22.45
C ARG A 152 -20.05 -37.71 -23.16
N ASN A 153 -20.98 -38.33 -23.88
CA ASN A 153 -22.14 -37.62 -24.41
C ASN A 153 -23.19 -37.47 -23.29
N LEU A 154 -23.44 -36.23 -22.86
CA LEU A 154 -24.33 -35.92 -21.74
C LEU A 154 -25.81 -35.79 -22.14
N THR A 155 -26.07 -35.76 -23.46
CA THR A 155 -27.41 -35.47 -24.02
C THR A 155 -28.22 -36.71 -24.38
N VAL A 156 -27.63 -37.90 -24.32
CA VAL A 156 -28.24 -39.18 -24.71
C VAL A 156 -28.06 -40.26 -23.64
N ASN A 157 -28.86 -41.32 -23.72
CA ASN A 157 -28.67 -42.49 -22.86
C ASN A 157 -27.30 -43.14 -23.11
N ASN A 158 -26.57 -43.42 -22.03
CA ASN A 158 -25.26 -44.06 -22.04
C ASN A 158 -25.42 -45.50 -21.52
N THR A 159 -24.80 -46.49 -22.18
CA THR A 159 -24.74 -47.88 -21.69
C THR A 159 -23.32 -48.22 -21.30
N GLN A 160 -23.06 -48.51 -20.03
CA GLN A 160 -21.72 -48.81 -19.53
C GLN A 160 -21.74 -49.90 -18.45
N THR A 161 -20.61 -50.60 -18.33
CA THR A 161 -20.39 -51.69 -17.38
C THR A 161 -19.68 -51.19 -16.13
N ALA A 162 -20.25 -51.48 -14.95
CA ALA A 162 -19.65 -51.20 -13.65
C ALA A 162 -20.17 -52.17 -12.58
N ARG A 163 -19.64 -52.06 -11.36
CA ARG A 163 -20.32 -52.58 -10.17
C ARG A 163 -21.06 -51.43 -9.49
N TRP A 164 -22.35 -51.60 -9.25
CA TRP A 164 -23.26 -50.53 -8.85
C TRP A 164 -23.60 -50.62 -7.37
N LEU A 165 -23.62 -49.50 -6.67
CA LEU A 165 -24.07 -49.41 -5.27
C LEU A 165 -25.59 -49.56 -5.20
N LYS A 166 -26.06 -50.66 -4.62
CA LYS A 166 -27.49 -50.93 -4.45
C LYS A 166 -28.08 -50.17 -3.27
N ASP A 167 -29.41 -50.08 -3.21
CA ASP A 167 -30.12 -49.41 -2.11
C ASP A 167 -29.85 -50.05 -0.75
N ASP A 168 -29.59 -51.36 -0.70
CA ASP A 168 -29.22 -52.09 0.53
C ASP A 168 -27.80 -51.76 1.04
N GLY A 169 -27.07 -50.88 0.36
CA GLY A 169 -25.71 -50.46 0.71
C GLY A 169 -24.62 -51.44 0.26
N THR A 170 -24.97 -52.51 -0.45
CA THR A 170 -24.01 -53.49 -1.01
C THR A 170 -23.76 -53.23 -2.51
N ARG A 171 -22.65 -53.76 -3.04
CA ARG A 171 -22.31 -53.65 -4.47
C ARG A 171 -22.91 -54.79 -5.29
N SER A 172 -23.32 -54.50 -6.53
CA SER A 172 -23.67 -55.54 -7.50
C SER A 172 -22.44 -56.28 -8.04
N SER A 173 -22.67 -57.40 -8.73
CA SER A 173 -21.70 -57.93 -9.69
C SER A 173 -21.49 -56.96 -10.86
N SER A 174 -20.46 -57.21 -11.68
CA SER A 174 -20.22 -56.40 -12.89
C SER A 174 -21.39 -56.55 -13.85
N GLN A 175 -22.09 -55.46 -14.15
CA GLN A 175 -23.26 -55.46 -15.02
C GLN A 175 -23.34 -54.18 -15.85
N SER A 176 -23.83 -54.31 -17.07
CA SER A 176 -24.13 -53.17 -17.96
C SER A 176 -25.48 -52.57 -17.61
N LYS A 177 -25.52 -51.25 -17.45
CA LYS A 177 -26.77 -50.49 -17.28
C LYS A 177 -26.83 -49.33 -18.26
N THR A 178 -28.04 -49.00 -18.69
CA THR A 178 -28.33 -47.82 -19.48
C THR A 178 -28.88 -46.71 -18.58
N PHE A 179 -28.32 -45.50 -18.66
CA PHE A 179 -28.72 -44.36 -17.84
C PHE A 179 -28.60 -43.05 -18.60
N TYR A 180 -29.36 -42.03 -18.16
CA TYR A 180 -29.20 -40.65 -18.64
C TYR A 180 -28.21 -39.91 -17.73
N PRO A 181 -27.06 -39.42 -18.25
CA PRO A 181 -25.98 -38.90 -17.42
C PRO A 181 -26.25 -37.51 -16.83
N ALA A 182 -26.96 -36.63 -17.55
CA ALA A 182 -27.27 -35.27 -17.08
C ALA A 182 -28.48 -35.28 -16.14
N VAL A 183 -28.25 -35.77 -14.92
CA VAL A 183 -29.26 -35.89 -13.86
C VAL A 183 -28.72 -35.37 -12.53
N TYR A 184 -29.56 -34.64 -11.80
CA TYR A 184 -29.31 -34.22 -10.43
C TYR A 184 -30.59 -34.33 -9.59
N TYR A 185 -30.44 -34.25 -8.28
CA TYR A 185 -31.54 -34.38 -7.33
C TYR A 185 -31.61 -33.14 -6.44
N LYS A 186 -32.76 -32.48 -6.44
CA LYS A 186 -33.03 -31.35 -5.55
C LYS A 186 -33.57 -31.89 -4.23
N TYR A 187 -32.85 -31.62 -3.13
CA TYR A 187 -33.37 -31.93 -1.80
C TYR A 187 -34.62 -31.08 -1.54
N ASN A 188 -35.71 -31.74 -1.14
CA ASN A 188 -36.98 -31.10 -0.87
C ASN A 188 -37.20 -30.95 0.65
N SER A 189 -37.39 -32.07 1.35
CA SER A 189 -37.54 -32.12 2.81
C SER A 189 -37.42 -33.55 3.33
N GLY A 190 -37.22 -33.73 4.65
CA GLY A 190 -37.23 -35.04 5.31
C GLY A 190 -35.83 -35.62 5.60
N ASN A 191 -35.70 -36.94 5.54
CA ASN A 191 -34.44 -37.62 5.85
C ASN A 191 -33.56 -37.72 4.59
N THR A 192 -32.33 -37.24 4.67
CA THR A 192 -31.37 -37.27 3.55
C THR A 192 -30.99 -38.68 3.08
N ASN A 193 -31.25 -39.71 3.89
CA ASN A 193 -31.05 -41.11 3.52
C ASN A 193 -32.32 -41.79 2.96
N ASN A 194 -33.26 -41.02 2.40
CA ASN A 194 -34.47 -41.55 1.79
C ASN A 194 -34.66 -40.97 0.38
N ALA A 195 -34.89 -41.83 -0.62
CA ALA A 195 -35.11 -41.41 -2.00
C ALA A 195 -36.30 -40.46 -2.18
N SER A 196 -37.37 -40.62 -1.38
CA SER A 196 -38.56 -39.76 -1.46
C SER A 196 -38.33 -38.32 -0.98
N SER A 197 -37.18 -38.04 -0.35
CA SER A 197 -36.81 -36.69 0.11
C SER A 197 -36.24 -35.81 -1.01
N TYR A 198 -36.09 -36.35 -2.21
CA TYR A 198 -35.48 -35.68 -3.34
C TYR A 198 -36.41 -35.64 -4.56
N ILE A 199 -36.27 -34.59 -5.36
CA ILE A 199 -36.94 -34.45 -6.66
C ILE A 199 -35.88 -34.66 -7.74
N GLN A 200 -36.08 -35.66 -8.59
CA GLN A 200 -35.21 -35.93 -9.73
C GLN A 200 -35.39 -34.84 -10.79
N VAL A 201 -34.29 -34.36 -11.33
CA VAL A 201 -34.27 -33.48 -12.50
C VAL A 201 -33.32 -34.07 -13.54
N GLU A 202 -33.85 -34.40 -14.71
CA GLU A 202 -33.06 -34.79 -15.88
C GLU A 202 -33.00 -33.61 -16.85
N ILE A 203 -31.79 -33.22 -17.26
CA ILE A 203 -31.60 -32.10 -18.18
C ILE A 203 -31.81 -32.59 -19.62
N LYS A 204 -33.06 -32.61 -20.07
CA LYS A 204 -33.50 -33.08 -21.39
C LYS A 204 -33.98 -31.92 -22.28
N SER A 205 -33.75 -32.04 -23.58
CA SER A 205 -34.21 -31.08 -24.59
C SER A 205 -35.73 -30.95 -24.69
N SER A 206 -36.48 -31.93 -24.17
CA SER A 206 -37.94 -31.89 -24.08
C SER A 206 -38.48 -30.97 -22.97
N ILE A 207 -37.62 -30.50 -22.07
CA ILE A 207 -37.97 -29.55 -21.00
C ILE A 207 -37.36 -28.20 -21.38
N SER A 208 -38.19 -27.17 -21.52
CA SER A 208 -37.78 -25.87 -22.06
C SER A 208 -36.99 -25.01 -21.08
N THR A 209 -37.31 -25.08 -19.78
CA THR A 209 -36.71 -24.25 -18.74
C THR A 209 -36.38 -25.02 -17.46
N TYR A 210 -35.37 -24.55 -16.75
CA TYR A 210 -34.87 -25.06 -15.48
C TYR A 210 -34.75 -23.91 -14.48
N THR A 211 -34.92 -24.22 -13.20
CA THR A 211 -34.68 -23.25 -12.11
C THR A 211 -33.23 -23.37 -11.67
N GLY A 212 -32.42 -22.38 -12.04
CA GLY A 212 -31.07 -22.18 -11.53
C GLY A 212 -31.04 -21.28 -10.29
N GLY A 213 -30.00 -20.47 -10.18
CA GLY A 213 -29.78 -19.51 -9.10
C GLY A 213 -29.85 -18.05 -9.57
N PRO A 214 -30.10 -17.09 -8.68
CA PRO A 214 -30.14 -15.67 -9.03
C PRO A 214 -28.78 -15.14 -9.53
N GLU A 215 -27.67 -15.80 -9.16
CA GLU A 215 -26.30 -15.43 -9.53
C GLU A 215 -25.79 -16.13 -10.81
N ARG A 216 -26.64 -16.93 -11.48
CA ARG A 216 -26.34 -17.59 -12.77
C ARG A 216 -26.30 -16.57 -13.92
N SER A 217 -25.23 -15.78 -13.97
CA SER A 217 -24.98 -14.76 -14.99
C SER A 217 -24.85 -15.30 -16.42
N ASP A 218 -24.76 -16.62 -16.59
CA ASP A 218 -24.83 -17.32 -17.87
C ASP A 218 -26.27 -17.53 -18.37
N CYS A 219 -27.28 -17.37 -17.51
CA CYS A 219 -28.69 -17.48 -17.89
C CYS A 219 -29.27 -16.09 -18.18
N ALA A 220 -29.78 -15.88 -19.39
CA ALA A 220 -30.31 -14.59 -19.82
C ALA A 220 -31.51 -14.10 -18.97
N ALA A 221 -32.25 -15.03 -18.36
CA ALA A 221 -33.43 -14.77 -17.53
C ALA A 221 -33.28 -15.32 -16.10
N ALA A 222 -32.07 -15.27 -15.53
CA ALA A 222 -31.79 -15.74 -14.17
C ALA A 222 -32.87 -15.28 -13.15
N PRO A 223 -33.38 -16.16 -12.27
CA PRO A 223 -32.90 -17.53 -11.99
C PRO A 223 -33.44 -18.61 -12.92
N THR A 224 -34.13 -18.27 -14.01
CA THR A 224 -34.63 -19.24 -14.99
C THR A 224 -33.62 -19.42 -16.12
N CYS A 225 -33.25 -20.67 -16.40
CA CYS A 225 -32.31 -21.04 -17.45
C CYS A 225 -33.02 -21.87 -18.52
N THR A 226 -32.68 -21.68 -19.79
CA THR A 226 -33.10 -22.52 -20.90
C THR A 226 -32.39 -23.88 -20.86
N TYR A 227 -32.89 -24.86 -21.62
CA TYR A 227 -32.19 -26.15 -21.78
C TYR A 227 -30.73 -25.99 -22.21
N ASN A 228 -30.44 -25.14 -23.19
CA ASN A 228 -29.09 -24.96 -23.72
C ASN A 228 -28.14 -24.35 -22.66
N GLU A 229 -28.62 -23.38 -21.87
CA GLU A 229 -27.84 -22.79 -20.79
C GLU A 229 -27.57 -23.82 -19.68
N GLU A 230 -28.58 -24.59 -19.30
CA GLU A 230 -28.46 -25.56 -18.20
C GLU A 230 -27.59 -26.77 -18.57
N ILE A 231 -27.76 -27.33 -19.77
CA ILE A 231 -26.91 -28.45 -20.22
C ILE A 231 -25.45 -28.02 -20.44
N GLN A 232 -25.23 -26.77 -20.87
CA GLN A 232 -23.88 -26.22 -21.01
C GLN A 232 -23.20 -26.07 -19.64
N ASN A 233 -23.93 -25.60 -18.63
CA ASN A 233 -23.42 -25.47 -17.26
C ASN A 233 -23.11 -26.84 -16.64
N PHE A 234 -23.98 -27.84 -16.87
CA PHE A 234 -23.73 -29.22 -16.46
C PHE A 234 -22.51 -29.83 -17.17
N ALA A 235 -22.32 -29.56 -18.47
CA ALA A 235 -21.15 -30.02 -19.23
C ALA A 235 -19.84 -29.39 -18.70
N ASN A 236 -19.89 -28.10 -18.35
CA ASN A 236 -18.76 -27.41 -17.73
C ASN A 236 -18.44 -28.01 -16.34
N TRP A 237 -19.44 -28.22 -15.48
CA TRP A 237 -19.25 -28.92 -14.21
C TRP A 237 -18.61 -30.31 -14.42
N TYR A 238 -19.17 -31.10 -15.35
CA TYR A 238 -18.68 -32.45 -15.61
C TYR A 238 -17.20 -32.45 -16.02
N THR A 239 -16.82 -31.56 -16.93
CA THR A 239 -15.45 -31.53 -17.48
C THR A 239 -14.45 -30.93 -16.49
N TYR A 240 -14.86 -29.89 -15.75
CA TYR A 240 -13.93 -29.03 -14.99
C TYR A 240 -14.03 -29.16 -13.46
N TYR A 241 -15.05 -29.83 -12.90
CA TYR A 241 -15.31 -29.81 -11.44
C TYR A 241 -15.76 -31.14 -10.81
N ARG A 242 -16.15 -32.15 -11.59
CA ARG A 242 -16.87 -33.33 -11.06
C ARG A 242 -16.10 -34.19 -10.04
N SER A 243 -14.77 -34.06 -9.99
CA SER A 243 -13.92 -34.76 -9.04
C SER A 243 -13.14 -33.75 -8.20
N ARG A 244 -12.64 -34.21 -7.06
CA ARG A 244 -11.88 -33.36 -6.12
C ARG A 244 -10.68 -32.67 -6.79
N ILE A 245 -9.88 -33.39 -7.60
CA ILE A 245 -8.77 -32.77 -8.35
C ILE A 245 -9.22 -31.75 -9.40
N LEU A 246 -10.32 -32.02 -10.12
CA LEU A 246 -10.79 -31.09 -11.15
C LEU A 246 -11.27 -29.79 -10.53
N LEU A 247 -12.04 -29.89 -9.43
CA LEU A 247 -12.45 -28.76 -8.61
C LEU A 247 -11.24 -27.99 -8.07
N ALA A 248 -10.26 -28.69 -7.50
CA ALA A 248 -9.04 -28.08 -6.98
C ALA A 248 -8.29 -27.28 -8.06
N ARG A 249 -8.09 -27.88 -9.24
CA ARG A 249 -7.48 -27.21 -10.40
C ARG A 249 -8.25 -25.97 -10.83
N ALA A 250 -9.59 -26.04 -10.84
CA ALA A 250 -10.42 -24.89 -11.18
C ALA A 250 -10.21 -23.72 -10.21
N GLY A 251 -10.23 -23.99 -8.90
CA GLY A 251 -10.06 -22.96 -7.87
C GLY A 251 -8.63 -22.40 -7.83
N VAL A 252 -7.62 -23.27 -7.89
CA VAL A 252 -6.20 -22.87 -7.91
C VAL A 252 -5.89 -22.07 -9.16
N GLY A 253 -6.29 -22.56 -10.32
CA GLY A 253 -6.09 -21.89 -11.59
C GLY A 253 -6.67 -20.48 -11.60
N ARG A 254 -7.91 -20.33 -11.10
CA ARG A 254 -8.56 -19.02 -11.04
C ARG A 254 -7.87 -18.05 -10.06
N ALA A 255 -7.53 -18.53 -8.86
CA ALA A 255 -6.91 -17.68 -7.84
C ALA A 255 -5.52 -17.17 -8.28
N PHE A 256 -4.70 -18.04 -8.87
CA PHE A 256 -3.38 -17.66 -9.39
C PHE A 256 -3.48 -16.85 -10.69
N ALA A 257 -4.48 -17.10 -11.54
CA ALA A 257 -4.67 -16.31 -12.76
C ALA A 257 -4.97 -14.84 -12.47
N ALA A 258 -5.64 -14.56 -11.34
CA ALA A 258 -5.91 -13.21 -10.86
C ALA A 258 -4.68 -12.47 -10.29
N GLN A 259 -3.57 -13.16 -10.03
CA GLN A 259 -2.37 -12.54 -9.46
C GLN A 259 -1.56 -11.79 -10.52
N GLY A 260 -0.91 -10.69 -10.11
CA GLY A 260 0.05 -9.95 -10.93
C GLY A 260 1.44 -10.61 -10.96
N ASN A 261 2.46 -9.80 -11.24
CA ASN A 261 3.86 -10.22 -11.32
C ASN A 261 4.66 -9.86 -10.06
N THR A 262 4.02 -9.62 -8.91
CA THR A 262 4.66 -9.09 -7.68
C THR A 262 5.14 -10.17 -6.72
N MET A 263 4.98 -11.45 -7.06
CA MET A 263 5.38 -12.59 -6.25
C MET A 263 6.21 -13.58 -7.05
N ARG A 264 6.90 -14.46 -6.33
CA ARG A 264 7.56 -15.64 -6.89
C ARG A 264 6.79 -16.88 -6.51
N VAL A 265 6.53 -17.76 -7.46
CA VAL A 265 5.72 -18.96 -7.24
C VAL A 265 6.54 -20.19 -7.58
N GLY A 266 6.53 -21.16 -6.67
CA GLY A 266 7.03 -22.53 -6.87
C GLY A 266 5.87 -23.51 -6.87
N PHE A 267 6.13 -24.75 -7.30
CA PHE A 267 5.13 -25.81 -7.34
C PHE A 267 5.65 -27.09 -6.67
N SER A 268 4.84 -27.62 -5.77
CA SER A 268 5.06 -28.86 -5.03
C SER A 268 3.83 -29.74 -5.07
N ALA A 269 4.00 -31.05 -4.91
CA ALA A 269 2.91 -32.01 -4.76
C ALA A 269 3.29 -33.09 -3.73
N ILE A 270 2.36 -33.45 -2.86
CA ILE A 270 2.69 -34.18 -1.62
C ILE A 270 3.28 -35.60 -1.86
N ASN A 271 2.93 -36.27 -2.96
CA ASN A 271 3.48 -37.58 -3.34
C ASN A 271 4.54 -37.51 -4.44
N LYS A 272 5.06 -36.31 -4.78
CA LYS A 272 6.14 -36.19 -5.76
C LYS A 272 7.41 -36.85 -5.21
N GLY A 273 7.79 -37.97 -5.83
CA GLY A 273 9.04 -38.68 -5.52
C GLY A 273 10.31 -37.89 -5.85
N SER A 274 11.46 -38.43 -5.41
CA SER A 274 12.78 -37.81 -5.54
C SER A 274 13.05 -37.24 -6.93
N THR A 275 13.55 -36.01 -6.96
CA THR A 275 13.92 -35.27 -8.16
C THR A 275 15.10 -34.34 -7.86
N THR A 276 15.52 -33.56 -8.86
CA THR A 276 16.50 -32.50 -8.69
C THR A 276 15.87 -31.18 -9.13
N VAL A 277 15.94 -30.17 -8.27
CA VAL A 277 15.52 -28.80 -8.58
C VAL A 277 16.74 -27.90 -8.43
N ASP A 278 17.14 -27.27 -9.52
CA ASP A 278 18.29 -26.36 -9.57
C ASP A 278 19.62 -27.02 -9.18
N GLY A 279 19.76 -28.33 -9.45
CA GLY A 279 20.95 -29.11 -9.11
C GLY A 279 20.97 -29.69 -7.71
N VAL A 280 19.94 -29.42 -6.88
CA VAL A 280 19.82 -29.95 -5.51
C VAL A 280 18.72 -31.01 -5.46
N ALA A 281 19.03 -32.15 -4.83
CA ALA A 281 18.07 -33.23 -4.64
C ALA A 281 16.94 -32.79 -3.70
N THR A 282 15.71 -33.14 -4.04
CA THR A 282 14.53 -32.83 -3.24
C THR A 282 13.42 -33.86 -3.48
N THR A 283 12.48 -33.93 -2.55
CA THR A 283 11.18 -34.62 -2.69
C THR A 283 10.09 -33.56 -2.64
N VAL A 284 8.88 -33.85 -3.13
CA VAL A 284 7.71 -32.95 -3.06
C VAL A 284 7.82 -31.71 -3.98
N VAL A 285 8.93 -30.96 -3.93
CA VAL A 285 9.17 -29.78 -4.77
C VAL A 285 9.43 -30.20 -6.22
N LYS A 286 8.50 -29.88 -7.11
CA LYS A 286 8.61 -30.15 -8.55
C LYS A 286 9.29 -29.00 -9.29
N SER A 287 9.05 -27.77 -8.85
CA SER A 287 9.66 -26.56 -9.42
C SER A 287 9.94 -25.55 -8.32
N GLY A 288 11.17 -25.04 -8.30
CA GLY A 288 11.56 -24.00 -7.36
C GLY A 288 10.81 -22.70 -7.62
N VAL A 289 10.87 -21.78 -6.64
CA VAL A 289 10.22 -20.47 -6.77
C VAL A 289 10.84 -19.68 -7.92
N ARG A 290 9.99 -19.06 -8.74
CA ARG A 290 10.38 -18.19 -9.87
C ARG A 290 9.49 -16.97 -9.94
N GLN A 291 9.95 -15.88 -10.54
CA GLN A 291 9.11 -14.69 -10.71
C GLN A 291 7.84 -15.07 -11.48
N PHE A 292 6.67 -14.70 -10.98
CA PHE A 292 5.39 -15.19 -11.52
C PHE A 292 4.96 -14.42 -12.77
N THR A 293 5.76 -14.54 -13.84
CA THR A 293 5.57 -13.86 -15.12
C THR A 293 6.05 -14.75 -16.28
N GLY A 294 5.65 -14.43 -17.51
CA GLY A 294 6.12 -15.09 -18.73
C GLY A 294 6.09 -16.62 -18.69
N THR A 295 7.19 -17.24 -19.10
CA THR A 295 7.33 -18.71 -19.16
C THR A 295 7.22 -19.38 -17.79
N ASP A 296 7.72 -18.76 -16.73
CA ASP A 296 7.64 -19.33 -15.37
C ASP A 296 6.20 -19.41 -14.88
N ARG A 297 5.40 -18.39 -15.20
CA ARG A 297 3.95 -18.42 -14.96
C ARG A 297 3.28 -19.52 -15.77
N THR A 298 3.59 -19.65 -17.07
CA THR A 298 3.06 -20.75 -17.88
C THR A 298 3.42 -22.12 -17.29
N ASN A 299 4.67 -22.30 -16.85
CA ASN A 299 5.15 -23.55 -16.23
C ASN A 299 4.38 -23.90 -14.97
N PHE A 300 3.98 -22.92 -14.14
CA PHE A 300 3.12 -23.17 -12.99
C PHE A 300 1.76 -23.75 -13.40
N PHE A 301 1.09 -23.18 -14.39
CA PHE A 301 -0.20 -23.68 -14.87
C PHE A 301 -0.09 -25.05 -15.55
N THR A 302 0.98 -25.27 -16.32
CA THR A 302 1.31 -26.60 -16.86
C THR A 302 1.49 -27.60 -15.73
N ASN A 303 2.26 -27.25 -14.69
CA ASN A 303 2.43 -28.13 -13.53
C ASN A 303 1.11 -28.41 -12.81
N LEU A 304 0.24 -27.41 -12.66
CA LEU A 304 -1.06 -27.59 -12.01
C LEU A 304 -1.99 -28.54 -12.78
N TYR A 305 -2.08 -28.36 -14.10
CA TYR A 305 -3.08 -29.07 -14.91
C TYR A 305 -2.60 -30.42 -15.46
N ASP A 306 -1.29 -30.58 -15.70
CA ASP A 306 -0.72 -31.80 -16.30
C ASP A 306 -0.14 -32.77 -15.26
N HIS A 307 -0.20 -32.45 -13.97
CA HIS A 307 0.34 -33.35 -12.95
C HIS A 307 -0.53 -34.61 -12.77
N ASP A 308 0.09 -35.78 -12.84
CA ASP A 308 -0.59 -37.04 -12.54
C ASP A 308 -0.91 -37.16 -11.05
N ILE A 309 -2.02 -37.85 -10.75
CA ILE A 309 -2.50 -38.13 -9.40
C ILE A 309 -2.31 -39.62 -9.11
N PRO A 310 -1.30 -40.03 -8.35
CA PRO A 310 -1.06 -41.43 -8.02
C PRO A 310 -2.12 -42.02 -7.07
N ALA A 311 -2.20 -43.35 -7.01
CA ALA A 311 -2.95 -44.04 -5.96
C ALA A 311 -2.10 -44.16 -4.68
N ALA A 312 -1.83 -43.01 -4.05
CA ALA A 312 -0.97 -42.89 -2.86
C ALA A 312 -1.71 -42.29 -1.66
N GLY A 313 -1.06 -42.35 -0.48
CA GLY A 313 -1.57 -41.74 0.75
C GLY A 313 -1.41 -40.21 0.77
N THR A 314 -1.54 -39.60 1.94
CA THR A 314 -1.53 -38.15 2.11
C THR A 314 -0.39 -37.75 3.05
N PRO A 315 0.88 -37.71 2.56
CA PRO A 315 2.03 -37.42 3.39
C PRO A 315 2.27 -35.92 3.64
N LEU A 316 1.33 -35.28 4.36
CA LEU A 316 1.34 -33.83 4.58
C LEU A 316 2.52 -33.34 5.43
N ARG A 317 2.95 -34.12 6.43
CA ARG A 317 4.02 -33.70 7.35
C ARG A 317 5.38 -33.76 6.64
N GLN A 318 5.65 -34.82 5.90
CA GLN A 318 6.84 -34.92 5.03
C GLN A 318 6.84 -33.83 3.95
N ALA A 319 5.67 -33.51 3.37
CA ALA A 319 5.57 -32.44 2.38
C ALA A 319 5.93 -31.08 2.95
N LEU A 320 5.42 -30.74 4.14
CA LEU A 320 5.74 -29.48 4.81
C LEU A 320 7.25 -29.40 5.14
N ILE A 321 7.83 -30.50 5.63
CA ILE A 321 9.27 -30.61 5.91
C ILE A 321 10.11 -30.40 4.65
N ALA A 322 9.76 -31.05 3.55
CA ALA A 322 10.51 -30.94 2.29
C ALA A 322 10.48 -29.50 1.73
N VAL A 323 9.35 -28.81 1.85
CA VAL A 323 9.24 -27.38 1.51
C VAL A 323 10.07 -26.52 2.46
N GLY A 324 10.07 -26.82 3.76
CA GLY A 324 10.93 -26.16 4.74
C GLY A 324 12.42 -26.30 4.44
N GLU A 325 12.89 -27.50 4.10
CA GLU A 325 14.28 -27.75 3.69
C GLU A 325 14.65 -27.03 2.39
N TYR A 326 13.71 -26.88 1.45
CA TYR A 326 13.92 -26.07 0.25
C TYR A 326 14.25 -24.61 0.61
N PHE A 327 13.58 -24.03 1.61
CA PHE A 327 13.83 -22.66 2.05
C PHE A 327 15.09 -22.49 2.93
N LYS A 328 15.70 -23.57 3.42
CA LYS A 328 17.00 -23.54 4.12
C LYS A 328 18.22 -23.51 3.18
N ARG A 329 17.99 -23.63 1.87
CA ARG A 329 19.08 -23.66 0.88
C ARG A 329 19.93 -22.40 0.92
N THR A 330 21.24 -22.60 0.99
CA THR A 330 22.28 -21.54 1.00
C THR A 330 22.95 -21.33 -0.35
N ASP A 331 22.74 -22.25 -1.30
CA ASP A 331 23.34 -22.20 -2.63
C ASP A 331 22.86 -21.00 -3.47
N ASP A 332 23.65 -20.61 -4.47
CA ASP A 332 23.43 -19.40 -5.27
C ASP A 332 22.17 -19.45 -6.14
N LYS A 333 21.69 -20.65 -6.49
CA LYS A 333 20.43 -20.88 -7.20
C LYS A 333 19.22 -21.02 -6.27
N GLY A 334 19.44 -20.95 -4.96
CA GLY A 334 18.41 -21.13 -3.94
C GLY A 334 17.33 -20.04 -3.95
N PRO A 335 16.28 -20.20 -3.12
CA PRO A 335 15.10 -19.33 -3.13
C PRO A 335 15.37 -17.88 -2.69
N TRP A 336 16.52 -17.62 -2.08
CA TRP A 336 16.89 -16.32 -1.54
C TRP A 336 17.52 -15.38 -2.57
N GLY A 337 18.05 -15.93 -3.67
CA GLY A 337 18.72 -15.17 -4.72
C GLY A 337 17.80 -14.17 -5.43
N GLN A 338 18.38 -13.13 -6.02
CA GLN A 338 17.67 -12.16 -6.85
C GLN A 338 16.97 -12.84 -8.04
N THR A 339 17.57 -13.88 -8.61
CA THR A 339 17.00 -14.66 -9.72
C THR A 339 17.14 -16.16 -9.43
N PRO A 340 16.24 -16.75 -8.60
CA PRO A 340 16.34 -18.15 -8.20
C PRO A 340 16.42 -19.09 -9.41
N GLY A 341 17.19 -20.17 -9.29
CA GLY A 341 17.50 -21.11 -10.38
C GLY A 341 18.66 -20.69 -11.30
N SER A 342 19.12 -19.44 -11.20
CA SER A 342 20.28 -18.93 -11.96
C SER A 342 21.49 -18.78 -11.05
N THR A 343 22.69 -18.96 -11.61
CA THR A 343 23.94 -18.70 -10.87
C THR A 343 24.23 -17.21 -10.79
N GLY A 344 24.75 -16.76 -9.65
CA GLY A 344 25.07 -15.36 -9.41
C GLY A 344 23.85 -14.50 -9.08
N GLY A 345 24.08 -13.46 -8.27
CA GLY A 345 23.04 -12.53 -7.79
C GLY A 345 23.06 -12.35 -6.29
N THR A 346 22.50 -11.24 -5.82
CA THR A 346 22.41 -10.93 -4.39
C THR A 346 21.34 -11.80 -3.74
N GLN A 347 21.65 -12.39 -2.59
CA GLN A 347 20.63 -13.03 -1.76
C GLN A 347 20.01 -11.98 -0.86
N HIS A 348 18.68 -11.91 -0.84
CA HIS A 348 17.96 -10.84 -0.14
C HIS A 348 17.48 -11.33 1.22
N GLU A 349 18.10 -10.82 2.27
CA GLU A 349 17.88 -11.26 3.65
C GLU A 349 16.49 -10.89 4.21
N CYS A 350 15.84 -9.89 3.63
CA CYS A 350 14.49 -9.45 3.99
C CYS A 350 13.36 -10.24 3.30
N ARG A 351 13.68 -11.26 2.49
CA ARG A 351 12.67 -11.96 1.69
C ARG A 351 11.74 -12.80 2.56
N GLN A 352 10.44 -12.58 2.41
CA GLN A 352 9.40 -13.38 3.06
C GLN A 352 9.12 -14.66 2.27
N ASN A 353 8.84 -15.76 2.97
CA ASN A 353 8.52 -17.06 2.37
C ASN A 353 7.21 -17.62 2.93
N TYR A 354 6.38 -18.11 2.01
CA TYR A 354 5.07 -18.65 2.28
C TYR A 354 4.92 -20.03 1.63
N ASN A 355 4.16 -20.90 2.26
CA ASN A 355 3.69 -22.17 1.69
C ASN A 355 2.16 -22.20 1.76
N ILE A 356 1.51 -22.58 0.66
CA ILE A 356 0.07 -22.86 0.63
C ILE A 356 -0.07 -24.37 0.52
N LEU A 357 -0.42 -25.02 1.63
CA LEU A 357 -0.66 -26.46 1.69
C LEU A 357 -2.15 -26.73 1.57
N MET A 358 -2.54 -27.37 0.47
CA MET A 358 -3.91 -27.84 0.26
C MET A 358 -4.01 -29.33 0.61
N THR A 359 -5.14 -29.76 1.18
CA THR A 359 -5.49 -31.18 1.28
C THR A 359 -7.00 -31.44 1.24
N ASP A 360 -7.40 -32.62 0.74
CA ASP A 360 -8.78 -33.12 0.81
C ASP A 360 -8.96 -34.26 1.84
N GLY A 361 -7.91 -34.51 2.65
CA GLY A 361 -7.85 -35.66 3.53
C GLY A 361 -6.95 -35.43 4.74
N TYR A 362 -6.61 -36.53 5.40
CA TYR A 362 -5.90 -36.54 6.67
C TYR A 362 -4.49 -37.07 6.48
N TRP A 363 -3.53 -36.54 7.23
CA TRP A 363 -2.17 -37.07 7.13
C TRP A 363 -2.14 -38.57 7.49
N THR A 364 -1.43 -39.36 6.69
CA THR A 364 -1.44 -40.85 6.78
C THR A 364 -0.11 -41.46 7.21
N GLU A 365 0.87 -40.63 7.50
CA GLU A 365 2.27 -41.04 7.70
C GLU A 365 2.49 -41.68 9.08
N GLY A 366 3.56 -42.46 9.22
CA GLY A 366 4.02 -42.92 10.53
C GLY A 366 4.68 -41.82 11.36
N SER A 367 5.42 -42.20 12.41
CA SER A 367 6.27 -41.26 13.16
C SER A 367 7.36 -40.65 12.28
N ILE A 368 7.67 -39.38 12.47
CA ILE A 368 8.73 -38.67 11.74
C ILE A 368 9.92 -38.48 12.67
N SER A 369 11.07 -39.05 12.31
CA SER A 369 12.27 -38.94 13.13
C SER A 369 12.77 -37.49 13.21
N GLY A 370 13.02 -37.00 14.43
CA GLY A 370 13.71 -35.74 14.68
C GLY A 370 12.86 -34.48 14.59
N LEU A 371 11.52 -34.61 14.47
CA LEU A 371 10.62 -33.47 14.56
C LEU A 371 10.27 -33.13 16.02
N GLU A 372 10.04 -34.17 16.84
CA GLU A 372 9.70 -34.06 18.26
C GLU A 372 8.45 -33.17 18.49
N ASN A 373 8.24 -32.72 19.73
CA ASN A 373 7.26 -31.66 20.05
C ASN A 373 7.95 -30.30 19.89
N SER A 374 8.13 -29.85 18.65
CA SER A 374 8.80 -28.59 18.37
C SER A 374 8.01 -27.40 18.91
N ASP A 375 6.69 -27.47 18.93
CA ASP A 375 5.87 -26.34 19.37
C ASP A 375 5.76 -26.15 20.88
N ASN A 376 6.08 -27.17 21.66
CA ASN A 376 6.22 -27.11 23.11
C ASN A 376 7.69 -26.97 23.57
N GLN A 377 8.60 -26.66 22.65
CA GLN A 377 10.01 -26.38 22.95
C GLN A 377 10.35 -24.92 22.68
N ALA A 378 10.97 -24.27 23.66
CA ALA A 378 11.47 -22.90 23.52
C ALA A 378 12.46 -22.78 22.35
N GLY A 379 12.35 -21.66 21.61
CA GLY A 379 13.28 -21.34 20.53
C GLY A 379 14.61 -20.80 21.06
N SER A 380 15.65 -20.84 20.22
CA SER A 380 16.90 -20.14 20.50
C SER A 380 16.70 -18.62 20.47
N SER A 381 17.62 -17.88 21.10
CA SER A 381 17.61 -16.42 21.01
C SER A 381 18.15 -15.97 19.66
N ILE A 382 17.30 -15.31 18.87
CA ILE A 382 17.63 -14.78 17.54
C ILE A 382 17.86 -13.28 17.66
N THR A 383 18.92 -12.78 17.03
CA THR A 383 19.30 -11.35 17.05
C THR A 383 18.70 -10.61 15.87
N ASN A 384 18.07 -9.47 16.14
CA ASN A 384 17.49 -8.58 15.12
C ASN A 384 18.57 -7.68 14.52
N HIS A 385 18.68 -7.71 13.19
CA HIS A 385 19.63 -6.89 12.44
C HIS A 385 18.94 -5.73 11.68
N SER A 386 17.63 -5.53 11.89
CA SER A 386 16.87 -4.40 11.37
C SER A 386 17.28 -3.09 12.06
N SER A 387 16.91 -1.97 11.46
CA SER A 387 17.21 -0.63 11.96
C SER A 387 15.92 0.18 12.16
N PRO A 388 15.50 0.43 13.41
CA PRO A 388 16.12 0.01 14.67
C PRO A 388 15.86 -1.48 14.98
N PRO A 389 16.73 -2.13 15.78
CA PRO A 389 16.55 -3.54 16.16
C PRO A 389 15.50 -3.63 17.29
N ILE A 390 14.21 -3.59 16.93
CA ILE A 390 13.10 -3.61 17.88
C ILE A 390 12.15 -4.79 17.58
N PRO A 391 12.02 -5.76 18.50
CA PRO A 391 12.89 -6.00 19.66
C PRO A 391 14.31 -6.36 19.22
N ALA A 392 15.31 -6.20 20.11
CA ALA A 392 16.71 -6.49 19.78
C ALA A 392 16.97 -7.99 19.60
N THR A 393 16.23 -8.81 20.34
CA THR A 393 16.25 -10.26 20.25
C THR A 393 14.84 -10.80 20.37
N TYR A 394 14.64 -12.03 19.89
CA TYR A 394 13.41 -12.78 20.11
C TYR A 394 13.74 -14.22 20.49
N SER A 395 12.93 -14.80 21.37
CA SER A 395 12.96 -16.22 21.69
C SER A 395 11.52 -16.70 21.78
N TYR A 396 11.17 -17.69 20.97
CA TYR A 396 9.85 -18.32 21.04
C TYR A 396 9.69 -18.96 22.43
N THR A 397 8.59 -18.63 23.09
CA THR A 397 8.18 -19.25 24.36
C THR A 397 6.89 -20.02 24.10
N PRO A 398 6.84 -21.33 24.41
CA PRO A 398 5.63 -22.13 24.24
C PRO A 398 4.45 -21.52 24.99
N THR A 399 3.37 -21.25 24.26
CA THR A 399 2.12 -20.75 24.83
C THR A 399 0.99 -21.01 23.85
N LEU A 400 -0.22 -21.24 24.37
CA LEU A 400 -1.42 -21.24 23.55
C LEU A 400 -1.60 -19.89 22.82
N PRO A 401 -2.12 -19.89 21.58
CA PRO A 401 -2.59 -21.05 20.81
C PRO A 401 -1.49 -21.78 20.02
N TYR A 402 -0.20 -21.50 20.26
CA TYR A 402 0.92 -21.97 19.43
C TYR A 402 1.60 -23.25 19.89
N SER A 403 1.21 -23.83 21.02
CA SER A 403 1.86 -25.01 21.59
C SER A 403 0.84 -26.02 22.05
N ASP A 404 1.16 -27.30 21.97
CA ASP A 404 0.37 -28.37 22.57
C ASP A 404 1.22 -29.46 23.28
N ALA A 405 0.62 -30.61 23.59
CA ALA A 405 1.28 -31.70 24.29
C ALA A 405 1.72 -32.86 23.38
N TYR A 406 1.38 -32.82 22.09
CA TYR A 406 1.56 -33.90 21.13
C TYR A 406 2.88 -33.73 20.37
N SER A 407 3.38 -34.79 19.75
CA SER A 407 4.69 -34.77 19.09
C SER A 407 4.56 -35.27 17.66
N ASP A 408 5.53 -34.87 16.83
CA ASP A 408 5.62 -35.23 15.43
C ASP A 408 4.37 -34.81 14.62
N THR A 409 3.70 -33.71 14.98
CA THR A 409 2.45 -33.24 14.34
C THR A 409 2.72 -32.34 13.12
N LEU A 410 1.68 -31.93 12.37
CA LEU A 410 1.82 -30.87 11.36
C LEU A 410 2.17 -29.53 12.02
N ALA A 411 1.58 -29.25 13.18
CA ALA A 411 1.86 -28.08 13.99
C ALA A 411 3.33 -27.98 14.39
N ASP A 412 3.94 -29.10 14.77
CA ASP A 412 5.38 -29.19 15.06
C ASP A 412 6.23 -28.88 13.83
N ALA A 413 5.90 -29.46 12.67
CA ALA A 413 6.61 -29.22 11.43
C ALA A 413 6.56 -27.74 11.03
N ALA A 414 5.38 -27.12 11.10
CA ALA A 414 5.22 -25.70 10.82
C ALA A 414 6.00 -24.83 11.80
N MET A 415 5.96 -25.15 13.11
CA MET A 415 6.72 -24.41 14.11
C MET A 415 8.23 -24.54 13.88
N GLN A 416 8.73 -25.71 13.50
CA GLN A 416 10.15 -25.95 13.27
C GLN A 416 10.75 -25.00 12.22
N TYR A 417 10.01 -24.68 11.16
CA TYR A 417 10.45 -23.74 10.11
C TYR A 417 10.03 -22.29 10.34
N TRP A 418 9.22 -22.03 11.38
CA TRP A 418 8.88 -20.68 11.81
C TRP A 418 9.83 -20.18 12.91
N LYS A 419 10.03 -20.96 13.99
CA LYS A 419 10.78 -20.50 15.18
C LYS A 419 12.30 -20.45 15.01
N ASN A 420 12.84 -21.13 14.00
CA ASN A 420 14.28 -21.21 13.74
C ASN A 420 14.67 -20.32 12.56
N ASP A 421 15.82 -19.68 12.67
CA ASP A 421 16.46 -18.96 11.57
C ASP A 421 16.90 -19.95 10.48
N LEU A 422 16.24 -19.91 9.32
CA LEU A 422 16.52 -20.78 8.19
C LEU A 422 17.83 -20.43 7.49
N ARG A 423 18.40 -19.23 7.73
CA ARG A 423 19.57 -18.69 7.05
C ARG A 423 20.47 -17.90 8.00
N THR A 424 21.07 -18.59 8.97
CA THR A 424 21.99 -17.99 9.95
C THR A 424 23.23 -17.31 9.35
N ASP A 425 23.48 -17.49 8.06
CA ASP A 425 24.54 -16.82 7.30
C ASP A 425 24.11 -15.45 6.72
N LEU A 426 22.83 -15.07 6.84
CA LEU A 426 22.27 -13.79 6.43
C LEU A 426 21.87 -12.93 7.65
N PRO A 427 21.87 -11.58 7.53
CA PRO A 427 21.31 -10.73 8.56
C PRO A 427 19.80 -10.92 8.72
N ASN A 428 19.29 -10.97 9.94
CA ASN A 428 17.86 -11.08 10.20
C ASN A 428 17.14 -9.72 10.04
N LYS A 429 16.61 -9.48 8.84
CA LYS A 429 15.90 -8.25 8.42
C LYS A 429 14.56 -8.53 7.71
N VAL A 430 13.94 -9.67 7.97
CA VAL A 430 12.61 -9.97 7.40
C VAL A 430 11.59 -8.99 8.00
N PRO A 431 10.71 -8.37 7.19
CA PRO A 431 9.71 -7.43 7.71
C PRO A 431 8.71 -8.13 8.63
N THR A 432 8.46 -7.51 9.78
CA THR A 432 7.49 -7.98 10.78
C THR A 432 6.14 -7.29 10.61
N ASN A 433 5.10 -7.89 11.17
CA ASN A 433 3.78 -7.26 11.29
C ASN A 433 3.09 -7.75 12.59
N PRO A 434 1.94 -7.17 12.99
CA PRO A 434 1.28 -7.58 14.24
C PRO A 434 0.90 -9.07 14.33
N HIS A 435 0.74 -9.77 13.21
CA HIS A 435 0.46 -11.21 13.19
C HIS A 435 1.75 -12.04 13.21
N ASP A 436 2.85 -11.51 12.68
CA ASP A 436 4.12 -12.23 12.55
C ASP A 436 5.32 -11.40 13.02
N PRO A 437 5.83 -11.64 14.24
CA PRO A 437 6.95 -10.90 14.81
C PRO A 437 8.32 -11.37 14.28
N ALA A 438 8.36 -12.35 13.37
CA ALA A 438 9.61 -12.97 12.95
C ALA A 438 10.42 -12.07 12.00
N PHE A 439 11.51 -11.50 12.52
CA PHE A 439 12.46 -10.70 11.74
C PHE A 439 13.58 -11.54 11.10
N TRP A 440 13.56 -12.86 11.29
CA TRP A 440 14.55 -13.80 10.73
C TRP A 440 14.01 -14.52 9.51
N GLN A 441 14.88 -15.23 8.80
CA GLN A 441 14.46 -16.03 7.66
C GLN A 441 13.62 -17.22 8.15
N HIS A 442 12.31 -17.23 7.83
CA HIS A 442 11.34 -18.22 8.30
C HIS A 442 10.33 -18.60 7.20
N LEU A 443 9.46 -19.58 7.49
CA LEU A 443 8.38 -20.03 6.61
C LEU A 443 7.01 -19.90 7.29
N VAL A 444 6.08 -19.22 6.62
CA VAL A 444 4.67 -19.10 7.02
C VAL A 444 3.82 -20.08 6.21
N ASN A 445 2.95 -20.86 6.86
CA ASN A 445 2.08 -21.83 6.19
C ASN A 445 0.62 -21.37 6.19
N PHE A 446 0.03 -21.27 5.01
CA PHE A 446 -1.42 -21.19 4.82
C PHE A 446 -1.93 -22.59 4.51
N THR A 447 -3.00 -23.02 5.18
CA THR A 447 -3.56 -24.36 5.00
C THR A 447 -4.99 -24.30 4.48
N VAL A 448 -5.32 -25.18 3.53
CA VAL A 448 -6.64 -25.23 2.89
C VAL A 448 -7.19 -26.66 2.93
N GLY A 449 -8.25 -26.86 3.70
CA GLY A 449 -8.99 -28.13 3.74
C GLY A 449 -10.13 -28.14 2.72
N LEU A 450 -10.16 -29.14 1.83
CA LEU A 450 -11.22 -29.35 0.85
C LEU A 450 -12.20 -30.42 1.33
N GLY A 451 -13.39 -29.99 1.72
CA GLY A 451 -14.47 -30.90 2.13
C GLY A 451 -14.24 -31.62 3.46
N VAL A 452 -13.33 -31.11 4.28
CA VAL A 452 -12.97 -31.67 5.59
C VAL A 452 -13.17 -30.62 6.68
N THR A 453 -13.58 -31.04 7.87
CA THR A 453 -13.84 -30.15 9.01
C THR A 453 -13.25 -30.74 10.28
N GLY A 454 -12.62 -29.88 11.08
CA GLY A 454 -12.11 -30.24 12.40
C GLY A 454 -13.19 -30.28 13.48
N THR A 455 -12.79 -30.58 14.71
CA THR A 455 -13.69 -30.57 15.87
C THR A 455 -13.86 -29.17 16.47
N LEU A 456 -12.90 -28.27 16.21
CA LEU A 456 -12.91 -26.91 16.74
C LEU A 456 -13.53 -25.92 15.76
N THR A 457 -14.23 -24.92 16.31
CA THR A 457 -14.80 -23.79 15.54
C THR A 457 -14.17 -22.45 15.92
N THR A 458 -13.39 -22.39 17.00
CA THR A 458 -12.71 -21.20 17.51
C THR A 458 -11.30 -21.57 18.00
N LEU A 459 -10.36 -20.63 17.90
CA LEU A 459 -9.00 -20.81 18.40
C LEU A 459 -9.01 -21.14 19.91
N PRO A 460 -8.26 -22.19 20.35
CA PRO A 460 -8.12 -22.50 21.76
C PRO A 460 -7.57 -21.32 22.56
N SER A 461 -8.20 -21.01 23.69
CA SER A 461 -7.74 -19.95 24.62
C SER A 461 -7.98 -20.33 26.09
N GLY A 462 -7.26 -19.69 27.00
CA GLY A 462 -7.38 -19.95 28.44
C GLY A 462 -7.01 -21.40 28.80
N GLY A 463 -7.94 -22.14 29.39
CA GLY A 463 -7.75 -23.54 29.79
C GLY A 463 -8.11 -24.59 28.72
N GLN A 464 -8.38 -24.16 27.48
CA GLN A 464 -8.63 -25.07 26.34
C GLN A 464 -7.31 -25.65 25.82
N SER A 465 -7.38 -26.76 25.08
CA SER A 465 -6.22 -27.38 24.43
C SER A 465 -6.54 -27.81 23.01
N TRP A 466 -5.51 -27.96 22.17
CA TRP A 466 -5.65 -28.64 20.90
C TRP A 466 -6.02 -30.13 21.11
N PRO A 467 -6.88 -30.73 20.27
CA PRO A 467 -7.18 -32.17 20.31
C PRO A 467 -5.98 -33.01 19.88
N ASP A 468 -5.85 -34.23 20.42
CA ASP A 468 -4.81 -35.18 20.00
C ASP A 468 -5.06 -35.65 18.55
N PRO A 469 -4.20 -35.31 17.58
CA PRO A 469 -4.44 -35.64 16.18
C PRO A 469 -4.32 -37.14 15.88
N THR A 470 -3.84 -37.97 16.82
CA THR A 470 -3.81 -39.43 16.66
C THR A 470 -5.14 -40.11 17.04
N THR A 471 -6.05 -39.39 17.70
CA THR A 471 -7.30 -39.98 18.23
C THR A 471 -8.44 -40.03 17.22
N SER A 472 -8.48 -39.11 16.25
CA SER A 472 -9.52 -39.07 15.23
C SER A 472 -9.07 -38.29 14.00
N ASP A 473 -9.73 -38.55 12.86
CA ASP A 473 -9.46 -37.83 11.62
C ASP A 473 -9.86 -36.35 11.71
N ALA A 474 -10.94 -36.01 12.42
CA ALA A 474 -11.31 -34.61 12.66
C ALA A 474 -10.23 -33.86 13.45
N ALA A 475 -9.58 -34.52 14.43
CA ALA A 475 -8.47 -33.92 15.17
C ALA A 475 -7.23 -33.67 14.29
N LYS A 476 -7.00 -34.44 13.22
CA LYS A 476 -5.93 -34.15 12.24
C LYS A 476 -6.21 -32.90 11.42
N ILE A 477 -7.48 -32.55 11.21
CA ILE A 477 -7.85 -31.28 10.57
C ILE A 477 -7.66 -30.12 11.54
N ASP A 478 -7.90 -30.32 12.83
CA ASP A 478 -7.53 -29.32 13.84
C ASP A 478 -6.00 -29.11 13.88
N ASP A 479 -5.19 -30.16 13.71
CA ASP A 479 -3.72 -30.05 13.54
C ASP A 479 -3.31 -29.34 12.23
N LEU A 480 -4.05 -29.53 11.13
CA LEU A 480 -3.85 -28.73 9.91
C LEU A 480 -4.13 -27.24 10.13
N TRP A 481 -5.12 -26.89 10.96
CA TRP A 481 -5.36 -25.52 11.38
C TRP A 481 -4.26 -25.02 12.31
N HIS A 482 -3.87 -25.81 13.30
CA HIS A 482 -2.81 -25.51 14.25
C HIS A 482 -1.47 -25.25 13.54
N ALA A 483 -1.14 -25.98 12.48
CA ALA A 483 0.03 -25.72 11.63
C ALA A 483 0.04 -24.32 10.98
N ALA A 484 -1.11 -23.84 10.51
CA ALA A 484 -1.21 -22.47 10.01
C ALA A 484 -0.96 -21.46 11.15
N VAL A 485 -1.61 -21.66 12.30
CA VAL A 485 -1.48 -20.80 13.49
C VAL A 485 -0.03 -20.75 13.99
N ASN A 486 0.63 -21.91 14.11
CA ASN A 486 2.01 -22.05 14.58
C ASN A 486 3.02 -21.29 13.74
N SER A 487 2.75 -21.14 12.45
CA SER A 487 3.60 -20.39 11.53
C SER A 487 3.03 -19.02 11.16
N ARG A 488 2.00 -18.53 11.87
CA ARG A 488 1.35 -17.21 11.66
C ARG A 488 0.65 -17.04 10.31
N GLY A 489 0.22 -18.13 9.68
CA GLY A 489 -0.67 -18.13 8.53
C GLY A 489 -2.14 -18.31 8.91
N ASP A 490 -2.98 -18.48 7.89
CA ASP A 490 -4.43 -18.68 8.05
C ASP A 490 -4.86 -20.07 7.55
N PHE A 491 -5.91 -20.60 8.18
CA PHE A 491 -6.59 -21.83 7.76
C PHE A 491 -7.91 -21.50 7.09
N PHE A 492 -8.17 -22.19 5.99
CA PHE A 492 -9.44 -22.08 5.28
C PHE A 492 -10.04 -23.47 5.08
N SER A 493 -11.29 -23.63 5.50
CA SER A 493 -12.09 -24.82 5.19
C SER A 493 -13.08 -24.49 4.09
N ALA A 494 -13.03 -25.24 3.00
CA ALA A 494 -13.91 -25.04 1.86
C ALA A 494 -14.67 -26.33 1.53
N ALA A 495 -16.00 -26.26 1.59
CA ALA A 495 -16.87 -27.39 1.29
C ALA A 495 -17.37 -27.42 -0.16
N ASP A 496 -17.13 -26.37 -0.95
CA ASP A 496 -17.63 -26.23 -2.32
C ASP A 496 -16.62 -25.44 -3.20
N PRO A 497 -16.77 -25.47 -4.54
CA PRO A 497 -15.84 -24.81 -5.46
C PRO A 497 -15.68 -23.30 -5.25
N THR A 498 -16.75 -22.61 -4.86
CA THR A 498 -16.76 -21.16 -4.69
C THR A 498 -16.04 -20.79 -3.40
N ALA A 499 -16.37 -21.45 -2.29
CA ALA A 499 -15.67 -21.30 -1.02
C ALA A 499 -14.17 -21.59 -1.16
N PHE A 500 -13.81 -22.63 -1.93
CA PHE A 500 -12.40 -23.00 -2.16
C PHE A 500 -11.63 -21.94 -2.94
N THR A 501 -12.24 -21.39 -4.00
CA THR A 501 -11.66 -20.28 -4.77
C THR A 501 -11.46 -19.03 -3.91
N ASN A 502 -12.46 -18.71 -3.07
CA ASN A 502 -12.42 -17.56 -2.18
C ASN A 502 -11.34 -17.71 -1.10
N ALA A 503 -11.25 -18.90 -0.49
CA ALA A 503 -10.21 -19.24 0.48
C ALA A 503 -8.80 -19.00 -0.07
N LEU A 504 -8.50 -19.54 -1.25
CA LEU A 504 -7.19 -19.38 -1.87
C LEU A 504 -6.90 -17.94 -2.31
N SER A 505 -7.93 -17.24 -2.82
CA SER A 505 -7.81 -15.82 -3.14
C SER A 505 -7.54 -14.97 -1.90
N ASN A 506 -8.14 -15.31 -0.75
CA ASN A 506 -7.91 -14.63 0.52
C ASN A 506 -6.50 -14.93 1.07
N ALA A 507 -6.01 -16.17 0.96
CA ALA A 507 -4.63 -16.51 1.31
C ALA A 507 -3.62 -15.67 0.51
N LEU A 508 -3.79 -15.59 -0.82
CA LEU A 508 -2.92 -14.78 -1.68
C LEU A 508 -3.05 -13.27 -1.38
N LYS A 509 -4.25 -12.77 -1.09
CA LYS A 509 -4.46 -11.39 -0.64
C LYS A 509 -3.75 -11.10 0.68
N ALA A 510 -3.82 -12.02 1.65
CA ALA A 510 -3.12 -11.88 2.92
C ALA A 510 -1.60 -11.83 2.74
N ILE A 511 -1.06 -12.68 1.86
CA ILE A 511 0.36 -12.67 1.47
C ILE A 511 0.76 -11.32 0.85
N VAL A 512 -0.02 -10.80 -0.10
CA VAL A 512 0.28 -9.52 -0.76
C VAL A 512 0.10 -8.34 0.19
N ALA A 513 -0.90 -8.36 1.08
CA ALA A 513 -1.13 -7.29 2.06
C ALA A 513 0.01 -7.18 3.10
N ARG A 514 0.72 -8.29 3.38
CA ARG A 514 1.90 -8.30 4.27
C ARG A 514 3.16 -7.66 3.66
N THR A 515 3.13 -7.30 2.37
CA THR A 515 4.26 -6.69 1.61
C THR A 515 4.14 -5.18 1.38
N GLY A 516 3.29 -4.48 2.14
CA GLY A 516 3.06 -3.04 1.98
C GLY A 516 4.25 -2.17 2.36
N SER A 517 4.42 -1.04 1.67
CA SER A 517 5.37 0.02 2.01
C SER A 517 4.60 1.23 2.58
N ALA A 518 5.27 2.20 3.16
CA ALA A 518 4.61 3.42 3.61
C ALA A 518 5.47 4.67 3.41
N SER A 519 4.85 5.78 3.77
CA SER A 519 5.07 7.06 3.14
C SER A 519 5.29 8.14 4.18
N ALA A 520 4.21 8.55 4.86
CA ALA A 520 4.20 9.61 5.85
C ALA A 520 3.06 9.40 6.88
N VAL A 521 3.21 9.98 8.07
CA VAL A 521 2.20 9.99 9.14
C VAL A 521 1.82 11.43 9.46
N ALA A 522 0.52 11.67 9.67
CA ALA A 522 0.01 12.88 10.29
C ALA A 522 -0.82 12.54 11.53
N ALA A 523 -0.99 13.49 12.45
CA ALA A 523 -1.89 13.33 13.59
C ALA A 523 -3.09 14.28 13.47
N ASN A 524 -4.24 13.87 14.02
CA ASN A 524 -5.42 14.73 14.14
C ASN A 524 -5.23 15.85 15.19
N SER A 525 -4.19 15.73 16.02
CA SER A 525 -3.86 16.66 17.08
C SER A 525 -2.39 16.54 17.45
N ASN A 526 -1.73 17.69 17.64
CA ASN A 526 -0.42 17.78 18.28
C ASN A 526 -0.54 17.75 19.82
N SER A 527 -1.64 17.23 20.37
CA SER A 527 -1.88 17.05 21.81
C SER A 527 -2.64 15.76 22.12
N LEU A 528 -2.24 15.07 23.19
CA LEU A 528 -2.92 13.89 23.74
C LEU A 528 -4.21 14.37 24.41
N MET A 529 -5.33 14.07 23.77
CA MET A 529 -6.67 14.35 24.28
C MET A 529 -7.51 13.07 24.26
N THR A 530 -8.55 13.02 25.09
CA THR A 530 -9.62 12.03 24.94
C THR A 530 -10.13 12.09 23.49
N ASN A 531 -10.16 10.96 22.78
CA ASN A 531 -10.54 10.82 21.36
C ASN A 531 -9.49 11.30 20.32
N GLY A 532 -8.21 11.40 20.70
CA GLY A 532 -7.11 11.63 19.75
C GLY A 532 -6.99 10.51 18.72
N ARG A 533 -6.49 10.83 17.52
CA ARG A 533 -6.24 9.92 16.39
C ARG A 533 -4.96 10.28 15.63
N ILE A 534 -4.30 9.27 15.11
CA ILE A 534 -3.25 9.39 14.11
C ILE A 534 -3.86 9.06 12.75
N TYR A 535 -3.60 9.89 11.77
CA TYR A 535 -3.92 9.64 10.37
C TYR A 535 -2.66 9.21 9.62
N GLN A 536 -2.55 7.93 9.32
CA GLN A 536 -1.39 7.38 8.63
C GLN A 536 -1.69 7.17 7.15
N ALA A 537 -0.81 7.66 6.27
CA ALA A 537 -0.82 7.33 4.85
C ALA A 537 0.09 6.13 4.57
N LYS A 538 -0.41 5.14 3.84
CA LYS A 538 0.35 3.96 3.37
C LYS A 538 0.05 3.66 1.91
N PHE A 539 0.86 2.79 1.29
CA PHE A 539 0.61 2.31 -0.05
C PHE A 539 1.15 0.90 -0.31
N ASN A 540 0.64 0.24 -1.34
CA ASN A 540 1.20 -1.01 -1.82
C ASN A 540 2.02 -0.74 -3.08
N SER A 541 3.34 -0.95 -3.05
CA SER A 541 4.22 -0.72 -4.20
C SER A 541 4.07 -1.76 -5.32
N GLY A 542 3.30 -2.83 -5.11
CA GLY A 542 2.99 -3.83 -6.12
C GLY A 542 1.85 -3.44 -7.06
N ASP A 543 0.83 -2.73 -6.57
CA ASP A 543 -0.32 -2.28 -7.37
C ASP A 543 -0.60 -0.77 -7.31
N TRP A 544 0.20 -0.04 -6.53
CA TRP A 544 0.11 1.40 -6.28
C TRP A 544 -1.25 1.83 -5.72
N SER A 545 -1.86 0.97 -4.90
CA SER A 545 -3.04 1.32 -4.11
C SER A 545 -2.64 2.02 -2.81
N GLY A 546 -3.38 3.08 -2.45
CA GLY A 546 -3.17 3.81 -1.20
C GLY A 546 -4.14 3.43 -0.08
N GLN A 547 -3.72 3.75 1.14
CA GLN A 547 -4.51 3.63 2.35
C GLN A 547 -4.36 4.91 3.17
N LEU A 548 -5.47 5.38 3.74
CA LEU A 548 -5.48 6.41 4.78
C LEU A 548 -6.14 5.80 6.01
N LEU A 549 -5.36 5.58 7.05
CA LEU A 549 -5.77 4.90 8.27
C LEU A 549 -6.08 5.89 9.37
N SER A 550 -7.14 5.66 10.14
CA SER A 550 -7.39 6.34 11.42
C SER A 550 -7.08 5.41 12.57
N ILE A 551 -6.14 5.79 13.41
CA ILE A 551 -5.67 4.99 14.55
C ILE A 551 -5.89 5.79 15.82
N PRO A 552 -6.72 5.33 16.78
CA PRO A 552 -6.97 6.06 18.01
C PRO A 552 -5.71 6.10 18.86
N ILE A 553 -5.50 7.21 19.56
CA ILE A 553 -4.45 7.35 20.57
C ILE A 553 -5.11 7.68 21.91
N SER A 554 -4.77 6.90 22.93
CA SER A 554 -5.27 7.10 24.29
C SER A 554 -4.67 8.35 24.94
N ALA A 555 -5.28 8.83 26.02
CA ALA A 555 -4.74 9.96 26.79
C ALA A 555 -3.36 9.68 27.42
N SER A 556 -2.98 8.40 27.60
CA SER A 556 -1.65 7.98 28.02
C SER A 556 -0.64 7.90 26.87
N GLY A 557 -1.08 8.11 25.63
CA GLY A 557 -0.24 8.04 24.44
C GLY A 557 -0.16 6.67 23.79
N ILE A 558 -0.87 5.65 24.28
CA ILE A 558 -0.85 4.31 23.66
C ILE A 558 -1.72 4.32 22.40
N LEU A 559 -1.17 3.87 21.27
CA LEU A 559 -1.87 3.64 20.01
C LEU A 559 -2.81 2.43 20.12
N GLY A 560 -4.04 2.57 19.62
CA GLY A 560 -5.00 1.48 19.51
C GLY A 560 -4.98 0.81 18.13
N THR A 561 -6.01 0.01 17.85
CA THR A 561 -6.22 -0.62 16.54
C THR A 561 -6.84 0.36 15.54
N THR A 562 -6.50 0.23 14.26
CA THR A 562 -7.11 1.01 13.18
C THR A 562 -8.64 0.96 13.24
N GLU A 563 -9.29 2.12 13.24
CA GLU A 563 -10.76 2.25 13.26
C GLU A 563 -11.36 2.19 11.86
N TRP A 564 -10.69 2.80 10.88
CA TRP A 564 -11.09 2.77 9.48
C TRP A 564 -9.90 2.96 8.55
N ASN A 565 -10.05 2.44 7.33
CA ASN A 565 -9.19 2.67 6.17
C ASN A 565 -10.02 3.31 5.05
N ALA A 566 -9.71 4.53 4.64
CA ALA A 566 -10.49 5.24 3.61
C ALA A 566 -10.53 4.49 2.26
N GLY A 567 -9.45 3.76 1.94
CA GLY A 567 -9.38 2.90 0.76
C GLY A 567 -10.39 1.74 0.80
N GLU A 568 -10.78 1.28 1.98
CA GLU A 568 -11.79 0.23 2.17
C GLU A 568 -13.21 0.78 2.31
N VAL A 569 -13.36 1.92 2.99
CA VAL A 569 -14.67 2.51 3.31
C VAL A 569 -15.38 3.04 2.06
N SER A 570 -14.76 3.93 1.30
CA SER A 570 -15.42 4.60 0.17
C SER A 570 -14.82 4.27 -1.20
N LEU A 571 -13.61 3.71 -1.24
CA LEU A 571 -12.85 3.51 -2.49
C LEU A 571 -12.50 2.04 -2.76
N ALA A 572 -13.09 1.09 -2.01
CA ALA A 572 -12.93 -0.33 -2.32
C ALA A 572 -13.56 -0.64 -3.68
N SER A 573 -12.94 -1.54 -4.43
CA SER A 573 -13.38 -1.90 -5.79
C SER A 573 -14.84 -2.40 -5.84
N THR A 574 -15.36 -2.97 -4.77
CA THR A 574 -16.73 -3.46 -4.64
C THR A 574 -17.73 -2.43 -4.12
N ASN A 575 -17.28 -1.32 -3.55
CA ASN A 575 -18.12 -0.38 -2.78
C ASN A 575 -18.28 1.00 -3.45
N ILE A 576 -17.48 1.30 -4.48
CA ILE A 576 -17.48 2.61 -5.13
C ILE A 576 -18.67 2.77 -6.08
N ILE A 577 -19.35 3.93 -6.00
CA ILE A 577 -20.39 4.35 -6.94
C ILE A 577 -19.86 5.58 -7.69
N PRO A 578 -19.31 5.43 -8.93
CA PRO A 578 -18.58 6.51 -9.61
C PRO A 578 -19.38 7.82 -9.76
N ASN A 579 -20.69 7.72 -9.99
CA ASN A 579 -21.55 8.88 -10.22
C ASN A 579 -21.93 9.64 -8.92
N SER A 580 -21.74 9.05 -7.74
CA SER A 580 -22.03 9.74 -6.47
C SER A 580 -20.83 10.53 -5.93
N ARG A 581 -19.65 10.38 -6.53
CA ARG A 581 -18.43 11.07 -6.08
C ARG A 581 -18.46 12.55 -6.47
N VAL A 582 -18.13 13.40 -5.51
CA VAL A 582 -17.96 14.85 -5.71
C VAL A 582 -16.52 15.09 -6.17
N ILE A 583 -16.32 15.02 -7.48
CA ILE A 583 -15.01 15.27 -8.12
C ILE A 583 -15.12 16.55 -8.93
N ILE A 584 -14.27 17.52 -8.62
CA ILE A 584 -14.20 18.82 -9.28
C ILE A 584 -12.81 19.04 -9.91
N THR A 585 -12.74 19.91 -10.91
CA THR A 585 -11.53 20.26 -11.66
C THR A 585 -11.63 21.69 -12.17
N LYS A 586 -10.52 22.29 -12.59
CA LYS A 586 -10.54 23.59 -13.26
C LYS A 586 -11.17 23.46 -14.66
N GLY A 587 -12.15 24.29 -14.97
CA GLY A 587 -12.74 24.45 -16.31
C GLY A 587 -12.00 25.53 -17.11
N SER A 588 -12.72 26.23 -18.00
CA SER A 588 -12.12 27.32 -18.80
C SER A 588 -11.83 28.59 -17.99
N SER A 589 -12.61 28.86 -16.93
CA SER A 589 -12.44 30.00 -16.02
C SER A 589 -12.50 29.54 -14.57
N ASP A 590 -13.57 28.80 -14.23
CA ASP A 590 -13.89 28.46 -12.84
C ASP A 590 -13.87 26.93 -12.64
N GLY A 591 -14.18 26.47 -11.42
CA GLY A 591 -14.33 25.05 -11.12
C GLY A 591 -15.56 24.43 -11.81
N VAL A 592 -15.40 23.22 -12.34
CA VAL A 592 -16.47 22.41 -12.92
C VAL A 592 -16.45 21.01 -12.33
N SER A 593 -17.56 20.27 -12.45
CA SER A 593 -17.54 18.84 -12.13
C SER A 593 -16.68 18.07 -13.13
N PHE A 594 -15.93 17.07 -12.65
CA PHE A 594 -15.08 16.22 -13.47
C PHE A 594 -15.93 15.22 -14.28
N GLU A 595 -16.53 15.73 -15.34
CA GLU A 595 -17.29 14.99 -16.33
C GLU A 595 -16.76 15.35 -17.71
N TYR A 596 -16.62 14.36 -18.60
CA TYR A 596 -15.95 14.57 -19.90
C TYR A 596 -16.57 15.73 -20.70
N ALA A 597 -17.88 15.93 -20.61
CA ALA A 597 -18.58 17.04 -21.28
C ALA A 597 -18.09 18.43 -20.82
N ASN A 598 -17.79 18.57 -19.52
CA ASN A 598 -17.45 19.84 -18.86
C ASN A 598 -15.97 20.22 -18.99
N LEU A 599 -15.12 19.30 -19.45
CA LEU A 599 -13.69 19.53 -19.61
C LEU A 599 -13.37 20.49 -20.76
N THR A 600 -12.26 21.21 -20.63
CA THR A 600 -11.74 22.08 -21.69
C THR A 600 -11.26 21.26 -22.90
N SER A 601 -11.07 21.91 -24.05
CA SER A 601 -10.57 21.25 -25.26
C SER A 601 -9.20 20.60 -25.06
N ASP A 602 -8.31 21.24 -24.31
CA ASP A 602 -6.96 20.73 -24.05
C ASP A 602 -6.99 19.52 -23.09
N GLN A 603 -7.79 19.61 -22.03
CA GLN A 603 -8.02 18.49 -21.10
C GLN A 603 -8.58 17.26 -21.84
N LYS A 604 -9.55 17.46 -22.74
CA LYS A 604 -10.08 16.40 -23.61
C LYS A 604 -8.98 15.83 -24.51
N ALA A 605 -8.14 16.68 -25.11
CA ALA A 605 -7.06 16.25 -25.98
C ALA A 605 -6.02 15.38 -25.25
N PHE A 606 -5.71 15.67 -23.99
CA PHE A 606 -4.82 14.82 -23.18
C PHE A 606 -5.46 13.47 -22.84
N LEU A 607 -6.73 13.45 -22.42
CA LEU A 607 -7.43 12.20 -22.08
C LEU A 607 -7.76 11.32 -23.30
N ASN A 608 -7.77 11.89 -24.50
CA ASN A 608 -7.91 11.15 -25.76
C ASN A 608 -6.62 10.45 -26.19
N LYS A 609 -5.52 10.60 -25.45
CA LYS A 609 -4.26 9.89 -25.71
C LYS A 609 -4.10 8.70 -24.77
N ASN A 610 -3.51 7.63 -25.27
CA ASN A 610 -3.00 6.53 -24.44
C ASN A 610 -1.68 6.91 -23.73
N ALA A 611 -1.14 6.00 -22.92
CA ALA A 611 0.07 6.24 -22.14
C ALA A 611 1.33 6.52 -22.97
N ASN A 612 1.34 6.09 -24.24
CA ASN A 612 2.42 6.36 -25.19
C ASN A 612 2.22 7.69 -25.95
N GLY A 613 1.17 8.46 -25.61
CA GLY A 613 0.86 9.74 -26.23
C GLY A 613 0.10 9.65 -27.57
N HIS A 614 -0.30 8.45 -28.00
CA HIS A 614 -1.06 8.28 -29.24
C HIS A 614 -2.55 8.51 -29.02
N SER A 615 -3.19 9.27 -29.91
CA SER A 615 -4.63 9.53 -29.83
C SER A 615 -5.45 8.30 -30.22
N ASP A 616 -6.31 7.85 -29.30
CA ASP A 616 -7.32 6.81 -29.51
C ASP A 616 -8.75 7.32 -29.29
N ASN A 617 -8.89 8.58 -28.86
CA ASN A 617 -10.17 9.23 -28.60
C ASN A 617 -11.05 8.50 -27.56
N CYS A 618 -10.44 7.80 -26.60
CA CYS A 618 -11.14 7.09 -25.52
C CYS A 618 -11.29 7.93 -24.24
N GLY A 619 -11.35 9.26 -24.38
CA GLY A 619 -11.45 10.20 -23.26
C GLY A 619 -12.64 9.98 -22.32
N PRO A 620 -13.89 9.81 -22.80
CA PRO A 620 -15.04 9.53 -21.94
C PRO A 620 -14.84 8.28 -21.07
N GLU A 621 -14.23 7.24 -21.64
CA GLU A 621 -13.95 5.99 -20.96
C GLU A 621 -12.87 6.13 -19.89
N ARG A 622 -11.84 6.94 -20.16
CA ARG A 622 -10.82 7.27 -19.15
C ARG A 622 -11.39 8.11 -18.01
N VAL A 623 -12.27 9.07 -18.30
CA VAL A 623 -12.97 9.82 -17.23
C VAL A 623 -13.77 8.86 -16.34
N ALA A 624 -14.58 7.98 -16.93
CA ALA A 624 -15.33 6.98 -16.15
C ALA A 624 -14.41 6.11 -15.27
N PHE A 625 -13.30 5.62 -15.83
CA PHE A 625 -12.29 4.87 -15.08
C PHE A 625 -11.70 5.67 -13.91
N LEU A 626 -11.29 6.93 -14.14
CA LEU A 626 -10.73 7.81 -13.11
C LEU A 626 -11.75 8.13 -12.01
N ARG A 627 -13.04 8.24 -12.37
CA ARG A 627 -14.15 8.36 -11.41
C ARG A 627 -14.37 7.09 -10.59
N GLY A 628 -13.82 5.95 -11.01
CA GLY A 628 -13.84 4.68 -10.27
C GLY A 628 -14.56 3.53 -10.96
N ASP A 629 -15.06 3.73 -12.19
CA ASP A 629 -15.75 2.70 -12.95
C ASP A 629 -14.83 1.52 -13.27
N SER A 630 -15.31 0.30 -13.02
CA SER A 630 -14.55 -0.94 -13.21
C SER A 630 -15.01 -1.77 -14.42
N ILE A 631 -15.99 -1.32 -15.21
CA ILE A 631 -16.59 -2.11 -16.30
C ILE A 631 -15.55 -2.51 -17.35
N ARG A 632 -14.51 -1.68 -17.52
CA ARG A 632 -13.44 -1.86 -18.52
C ARG A 632 -12.10 -2.27 -17.92
N GLU A 633 -12.08 -2.66 -16.65
CA GLU A 633 -10.89 -3.21 -16.01
C GLU A 633 -10.81 -4.71 -16.29
N SER A 634 -9.76 -5.14 -17.01
CA SER A 634 -9.52 -6.57 -17.27
C SER A 634 -8.06 -6.82 -17.62
N SER A 635 -7.52 -7.92 -17.12
CA SER A 635 -6.15 -8.38 -17.45
C SER A 635 -5.99 -8.73 -18.94
N SER A 636 -7.08 -9.05 -19.64
CA SER A 636 -7.06 -9.44 -21.05
C SER A 636 -8.18 -8.78 -21.87
N GLY A 637 -8.07 -8.89 -23.20
CA GLY A 637 -9.09 -8.42 -24.14
C GLY A 637 -9.08 -6.91 -24.43
N THR A 638 -9.98 -6.53 -25.33
CA THR A 638 -10.18 -5.17 -25.84
C THR A 638 -11.63 -4.73 -25.66
N PHE A 639 -11.87 -3.43 -25.60
CA PHE A 639 -13.20 -2.84 -25.73
C PHE A 639 -13.21 -1.78 -26.82
N THR A 640 -14.39 -1.47 -27.34
CA THR A 640 -14.59 -0.40 -28.32
C THR A 640 -15.01 0.88 -27.60
N CYS A 641 -14.25 1.96 -27.82
CA CYS A 641 -14.55 3.28 -27.30
C CYS A 641 -15.74 3.90 -28.06
N THR A 642 -16.33 4.95 -27.50
CA THR A 642 -17.41 5.73 -28.11
C THR A 642 -16.96 6.32 -29.45
N SER A 643 -15.66 6.58 -29.61
CA SER A 643 -15.00 6.99 -30.85
C SER A 643 -14.90 5.88 -31.91
N THR A 644 -15.35 4.66 -31.62
CA THR A 644 -15.20 3.42 -32.41
C THR A 644 -13.78 2.84 -32.45
N ALA A 645 -12.80 3.45 -31.78
CA ALA A 645 -11.47 2.86 -31.62
C ALA A 645 -11.54 1.60 -30.75
N SER A 646 -10.85 0.54 -31.14
CA SER A 646 -10.66 -0.66 -30.31
C SER A 646 -9.36 -0.53 -29.53
N VAL A 647 -9.43 -0.60 -28.20
CA VAL A 647 -8.29 -0.49 -27.31
C VAL A 647 -8.27 -1.63 -26.30
N ASN A 648 -7.09 -1.90 -25.75
CA ASN A 648 -6.94 -2.82 -24.62
C ASN A 648 -7.81 -2.38 -23.44
N ASN A 649 -8.38 -3.34 -22.71
CA ASN A 649 -8.98 -3.06 -21.40
C ASN A 649 -7.99 -2.34 -20.47
N PHE A 650 -8.50 -1.50 -19.57
CA PHE A 650 -7.68 -0.75 -18.63
C PHE A 650 -7.14 -1.64 -17.50
N ARG A 651 -6.13 -1.13 -16.77
CA ARG A 651 -5.54 -1.86 -15.63
C ARG A 651 -6.59 -2.23 -14.59
N VAL A 652 -6.37 -3.37 -13.93
CA VAL A 652 -7.21 -3.83 -12.83
C VAL A 652 -6.76 -3.16 -11.53
N ARG A 653 -7.72 -2.56 -10.80
CA ARG A 653 -7.52 -2.00 -9.45
C ARG A 653 -8.39 -2.78 -8.48
N SER A 654 -7.90 -3.93 -8.02
CA SER A 654 -8.69 -4.93 -7.29
C SER A 654 -8.82 -4.63 -5.79
N ILE A 655 -7.83 -3.95 -5.18
CA ILE A 655 -7.81 -3.63 -3.74
C ILE A 655 -8.57 -2.33 -3.47
N SER A 656 -8.05 -1.21 -3.98
CA SER A 656 -8.59 0.13 -3.75
C SER A 656 -8.48 0.98 -5.01
N LYS A 657 -9.41 1.92 -5.19
CA LYS A 657 -9.37 2.95 -6.22
C LYS A 657 -8.63 4.21 -5.77
N LEU A 658 -8.27 4.31 -4.48
CA LEU A 658 -7.37 5.32 -3.95
C LEU A 658 -5.95 5.04 -4.44
N GLY A 659 -5.33 6.01 -5.10
CA GLY A 659 -3.91 5.96 -5.48
C GLY A 659 -2.99 5.96 -4.27
N ASP A 660 -1.73 5.57 -4.48
CA ASP A 660 -0.71 5.63 -3.46
C ASP A 660 -0.49 7.07 -2.95
N ILE A 661 -0.31 7.20 -1.64
CA ILE A 661 0.00 8.47 -0.97
C ILE A 661 1.45 8.36 -0.52
N VAL A 662 2.40 9.06 -1.14
CA VAL A 662 3.85 8.89 -0.90
C VAL A 662 4.47 10.00 -0.07
N ASN A 663 4.41 11.25 -0.52
CA ASN A 663 5.02 12.36 0.22
C ASN A 663 3.98 13.32 0.81
N SER A 664 2.70 13.12 0.50
CA SER A 664 1.62 13.95 1.03
C SER A 664 1.29 13.53 2.47
N GLY A 665 1.61 14.41 3.43
CA GLY A 665 1.18 14.29 4.81
C GLY A 665 -0.31 14.64 4.93
N PRO A 666 -1.14 13.79 5.57
CA PRO A 666 -2.55 14.12 5.77
C PRO A 666 -2.75 15.40 6.61
N LEU A 667 -3.69 16.25 6.24
CA LEU A 667 -4.00 17.49 6.96
C LEU A 667 -5.39 17.41 7.59
N TYR A 668 -5.45 17.43 8.91
CA TYR A 668 -6.71 17.48 9.64
C TYR A 668 -7.22 18.93 9.78
N VAL A 669 -8.47 19.16 9.39
CA VAL A 669 -9.17 20.43 9.53
C VAL A 669 -10.50 20.22 10.25
N SER A 670 -10.76 20.99 11.30
CA SER A 670 -12.01 20.95 12.06
C SER A 670 -12.48 22.36 12.38
N ARG A 671 -13.19 22.58 13.50
CA ARG A 671 -13.65 23.91 13.92
C ARG A 671 -12.54 24.98 13.85
N PRO A 672 -12.84 26.22 13.43
CA PRO A 672 -11.89 27.34 13.46
C PRO A 672 -11.29 27.55 14.85
N ASN A 673 -9.95 27.59 14.95
CA ASN A 673 -9.26 27.70 16.24
C ASN A 673 -7.98 28.56 16.21
N THR A 674 -7.93 29.57 15.36
CA THR A 674 -6.72 30.38 15.15
C THR A 674 -6.35 31.27 16.33
N GLY A 675 -7.32 31.57 17.19
CA GLY A 675 -7.12 32.46 18.34
C GLY A 675 -7.16 33.94 18.00
N PHE A 676 -7.51 34.32 16.76
CA PHE A 676 -7.68 35.72 16.36
C PHE A 676 -8.72 36.43 17.23
N SER A 677 -8.38 37.66 17.66
CA SER A 677 -9.27 38.54 18.39
C SER A 677 -10.17 39.30 17.40
N ASP A 678 -11.40 39.67 17.80
CA ASP A 678 -12.25 40.53 16.97
C ASP A 678 -11.70 41.97 16.86
N VAL A 679 -10.75 42.36 17.71
CA VAL A 679 -10.12 43.69 17.69
C VAL A 679 -9.14 43.78 16.51
N ASP A 680 -8.27 42.78 16.39
CA ASP A 680 -7.23 42.74 15.35
C ASP A 680 -7.76 42.14 14.04
N TYR A 681 -8.79 41.29 14.14
CA TYR A 681 -9.39 40.54 13.05
C TYR A 681 -10.93 40.58 13.13
N PRO A 682 -11.55 41.71 12.75
CA PRO A 682 -13.00 41.90 12.84
C PRO A 682 -13.82 40.77 12.20
N GLY A 683 -14.87 40.34 12.89
CA GLY A 683 -15.82 39.33 12.42
C GLY A 683 -15.37 37.87 12.60
N TYR A 684 -14.15 37.63 13.07
CA TYR A 684 -13.62 36.27 13.24
C TYR A 684 -14.38 35.47 14.32
N LYS A 685 -14.80 36.10 15.42
CA LYS A 685 -15.61 35.44 16.47
C LYS A 685 -16.93 34.92 15.91
N SER A 686 -17.58 35.70 15.05
CA SER A 686 -18.82 35.30 14.39
C SER A 686 -18.60 34.12 13.45
N PHE A 687 -17.50 34.12 12.69
CA PHE A 687 -17.08 33.00 11.85
C PHE A 687 -16.82 31.74 12.68
N LYS A 688 -16.01 31.84 13.73
CA LYS A 688 -15.71 30.74 14.65
C LYS A 688 -16.96 30.16 15.29
N ASN A 689 -17.89 31.00 15.73
CA ASN A 689 -19.16 30.56 16.32
C ASN A 689 -20.07 29.89 15.28
N SER A 690 -20.06 30.36 14.03
CA SER A 690 -20.88 29.81 12.94
C SER A 690 -20.45 28.41 12.54
N TYR A 691 -19.13 28.14 12.56
CA TYR A 691 -18.51 26.87 12.14
C TYR A 691 -17.91 26.07 13.31
N LYS A 692 -18.37 26.31 14.55
CA LYS A 692 -17.91 25.58 15.75
C LYS A 692 -18.16 24.06 15.70
N ASP A 693 -19.20 23.67 14.96
CA ASP A 693 -19.65 22.28 14.76
C ASP A 693 -19.34 21.79 13.33
N ARG A 694 -18.38 22.45 12.64
CA ARG A 694 -17.95 22.06 11.29
C ARG A 694 -17.53 20.59 11.27
N MET A 695 -18.04 19.85 10.26
CA MET A 695 -17.63 18.47 10.01
C MET A 695 -16.10 18.39 9.92
N PRO A 696 -15.44 17.59 10.78
CA PRO A 696 -14.00 17.41 10.70
C PRO A 696 -13.62 16.64 9.43
N MET A 697 -12.53 17.07 8.79
CA MET A 697 -12.03 16.55 7.52
C MET A 697 -10.55 16.21 7.62
N VAL A 698 -10.10 15.23 6.84
CA VAL A 698 -8.67 14.98 6.56
C VAL A 698 -8.44 15.12 5.06
N TYR A 699 -7.51 15.97 4.66
CA TYR A 699 -7.14 16.21 3.26
C TYR A 699 -5.77 15.62 2.94
N VAL A 700 -5.63 14.96 1.80
CA VAL A 700 -4.37 14.34 1.38
C VAL A 700 -4.28 14.26 -0.14
N GLY A 701 -3.08 14.52 -0.67
CA GLY A 701 -2.75 14.31 -2.08
C GLY A 701 -2.45 12.85 -2.37
N SER A 702 -2.90 12.35 -3.51
CA SER A 702 -2.70 10.98 -3.97
C SER A 702 -2.25 10.91 -5.44
N ASN A 703 -1.47 9.87 -5.76
CA ASN A 703 -0.89 9.63 -7.08
C ASN A 703 -1.86 8.97 -8.08
N ASP A 704 -3.15 8.91 -7.76
CA ASP A 704 -4.24 8.75 -8.73
C ASP A 704 -4.65 10.07 -9.41
N GLY A 705 -3.88 11.15 -9.19
CA GLY A 705 -4.07 12.43 -9.85
C GLY A 705 -4.91 13.42 -9.04
N MET A 706 -5.19 13.12 -7.77
CA MET A 706 -6.24 13.81 -7.03
C MET A 706 -5.80 14.25 -5.64
N LEU A 707 -6.34 15.38 -5.18
CA LEU A 707 -6.47 15.68 -3.75
C LEU A 707 -7.80 15.08 -3.26
N HIS A 708 -7.77 14.33 -2.16
CA HIS A 708 -8.96 13.78 -1.52
C HIS A 708 -9.23 14.46 -0.18
N GLY A 709 -10.51 14.66 0.15
CA GLY A 709 -10.99 15.07 1.46
C GLY A 709 -11.92 14.02 2.06
N PHE A 710 -11.52 13.44 3.19
CA PHE A 710 -12.24 12.38 3.89
C PHE A 710 -12.91 12.88 5.17
N ASN A 711 -14.08 12.34 5.47
CA ASN A 711 -14.82 12.61 6.69
C ASN A 711 -14.08 12.02 7.89
N ALA A 712 -13.64 12.90 8.79
CA ALA A 712 -12.87 12.55 9.98
C ALA A 712 -13.73 12.51 11.25
N CYS A 713 -15.05 12.39 11.09
CA CYS A 713 -15.98 12.33 12.21
C CYS A 713 -15.74 11.10 13.07
N ILE A 714 -16.12 11.22 14.33
CA ILE A 714 -15.95 10.18 15.33
C ILE A 714 -17.33 9.65 15.70
N ALA A 715 -17.59 8.38 15.39
CA ALA A 715 -18.87 7.73 15.67
C ALA A 715 -19.20 7.81 17.17
N GLY A 716 -20.42 8.27 17.49
CA GLY A 716 -20.87 8.45 18.87
C GLY A 716 -20.32 9.69 19.59
N ILE A 717 -19.44 10.48 18.96
CA ILE A 717 -18.86 11.70 19.55
C ILE A 717 -19.16 12.93 18.71
N THR A 718 -18.95 12.85 17.39
CA THR A 718 -19.38 13.90 16.47
C THR A 718 -20.89 13.81 16.28
N PRO A 719 -21.66 14.88 16.53
CA PRO A 719 -23.12 14.86 16.33
C PRO A 719 -23.50 14.43 14.91
N GLY A 720 -24.39 13.44 14.80
CA GLY A 720 -24.87 12.92 13.52
C GLY A 720 -23.92 11.99 12.76
N CYS A 721 -22.76 11.62 13.34
CA CYS A 721 -21.80 10.70 12.72
C CYS A 721 -22.10 9.23 13.06
N THR A 722 -22.17 8.38 12.04
CA THR A 722 -22.20 6.92 12.19
C THR A 722 -20.85 6.30 11.79
N ALA A 723 -20.64 5.02 12.13
CA ALA A 723 -19.45 4.28 11.68
C ALA A 723 -19.36 4.16 10.15
N ALA A 724 -20.50 4.25 9.44
CA ALA A 724 -20.54 4.24 7.98
C ALA A 724 -20.20 5.60 7.34
N ASP A 725 -20.04 6.66 8.15
CA ASP A 725 -19.68 8.01 7.68
C ASP A 725 -18.19 8.30 7.86
N ALA A 726 -17.58 7.76 8.92
CA ALA A 726 -16.16 7.94 9.20
C ALA A 726 -15.29 7.31 8.09
N GLY A 727 -14.35 8.06 7.54
CA GLY A 727 -13.48 7.62 6.44
C GLY A 727 -14.10 7.74 5.05
N LYS A 728 -15.34 8.23 4.89
CA LYS A 728 -15.93 8.48 3.56
C LYS A 728 -15.29 9.68 2.86
N GLU A 729 -15.00 9.52 1.58
CA GLU A 729 -14.64 10.63 0.69
C GLU A 729 -15.81 11.61 0.48
N LEU A 730 -15.58 12.90 0.70
CA LEU A 730 -16.60 13.96 0.52
C LEU A 730 -16.23 15.00 -0.54
N LEU A 731 -14.95 15.17 -0.87
CA LEU A 731 -14.48 16.11 -1.89
C LEU A 731 -13.24 15.56 -2.57
N VAL A 732 -13.16 15.73 -3.89
CA VAL A 732 -11.98 15.40 -4.69
C VAL A 732 -11.69 16.54 -5.65
N TYR A 733 -10.42 16.92 -5.79
CA TYR A 733 -9.96 17.90 -6.77
C TYR A 733 -8.88 17.33 -7.68
N ILE A 734 -9.03 17.53 -8.99
CA ILE A 734 -8.05 17.16 -10.01
C ILE A 734 -7.44 18.44 -10.58
N PRO A 735 -6.15 18.72 -10.32
CA PRO A 735 -5.47 19.90 -10.86
C PRO A 735 -5.32 19.85 -12.39
N ASN A 736 -5.28 20.99 -13.07
CA ASN A 736 -5.10 21.01 -14.52
C ASN A 736 -3.71 20.49 -14.96
N THR A 737 -2.69 20.74 -14.15
CA THR A 737 -1.29 20.35 -14.40
C THR A 737 -1.08 18.84 -14.53
N VAL A 738 -1.96 18.00 -13.97
CA VAL A 738 -1.81 16.54 -14.05
C VAL A 738 -2.34 15.94 -15.35
N TYR A 739 -3.13 16.68 -16.16
CA TYR A 739 -3.84 16.13 -17.32
C TYR A 739 -2.91 15.54 -18.39
N GLU A 740 -1.73 16.13 -18.60
CA GLU A 740 -0.75 15.61 -19.57
C GLU A 740 -0.40 14.14 -19.32
N ASN A 741 -0.44 13.70 -18.06
CA ASN A 741 -0.07 12.36 -17.64
C ASN A 741 -1.24 11.53 -17.13
N LEU A 742 -2.43 12.13 -16.92
CA LEU A 742 -3.55 11.50 -16.22
C LEU A 742 -4.07 10.26 -16.94
N SER A 743 -3.96 10.20 -18.27
CA SER A 743 -4.36 9.02 -19.06
C SER A 743 -3.52 7.77 -18.77
N ARG A 744 -2.27 7.94 -18.28
CA ARG A 744 -1.37 6.84 -17.93
C ARG A 744 -1.91 5.97 -16.80
N LEU A 745 -2.77 6.51 -15.93
CA LEU A 745 -3.39 5.75 -14.84
C LEU A 745 -4.31 4.61 -15.32
N SER A 746 -4.76 4.67 -16.58
CA SER A 746 -5.56 3.61 -17.21
C SER A 746 -4.72 2.48 -17.82
N ASP A 747 -3.41 2.66 -17.93
CA ASP A 747 -2.51 1.77 -18.66
C ASP A 747 -2.22 0.47 -17.90
N LYS A 748 -2.24 -0.66 -18.62
CA LYS A 748 -2.00 -1.99 -18.02
C LYS A 748 -0.61 -2.11 -17.38
N ASP A 749 0.38 -1.41 -17.91
CA ASP A 749 1.76 -1.44 -17.44
C ASP A 749 2.07 -0.29 -16.46
N TYR A 750 1.05 0.41 -15.95
CA TYR A 750 1.23 1.49 -14.98
C TYR A 750 2.00 1.02 -13.75
N ASN A 751 1.79 -0.21 -13.28
CA ASN A 751 2.45 -0.71 -12.07
C ASN A 751 3.98 -0.77 -12.21
N THR A 752 4.50 -0.96 -13.43
CA THR A 752 5.94 -0.93 -13.73
C THR A 752 6.43 0.45 -14.18
N ASN A 753 5.51 1.39 -14.43
CA ASN A 753 5.77 2.72 -14.99
C ASN A 753 5.14 3.83 -14.13
N HIS A 754 5.16 3.63 -12.80
CA HIS A 754 4.61 4.55 -11.81
C HIS A 754 5.21 5.96 -11.97
N ARG A 755 4.41 6.97 -11.63
CA ARG A 755 4.85 8.35 -11.52
C ARG A 755 4.01 9.12 -10.51
N TYR A 756 4.61 10.15 -9.94
CA TYR A 756 3.90 11.08 -9.07
C TYR A 756 2.88 11.93 -9.83
N PHE A 757 1.81 12.31 -9.11
CA PHE A 757 0.79 13.26 -9.57
C PHE A 757 0.49 14.34 -8.53
N VAL A 758 -0.49 14.13 -7.64
CA VAL A 758 -0.77 15.09 -6.55
C VAL A 758 -0.09 14.57 -5.29
N ASP A 759 1.19 14.86 -5.15
CA ASP A 759 2.03 14.25 -4.11
C ASP A 759 2.43 15.24 -2.99
N GLY A 760 2.11 16.53 -3.14
CA GLY A 760 2.39 17.56 -2.15
C GLY A 760 1.51 17.47 -0.90
N SER A 761 2.05 17.86 0.26
CA SER A 761 1.27 18.01 1.48
C SER A 761 0.40 19.29 1.40
N PRO A 762 -0.92 19.22 1.69
CA PRO A 762 -1.76 20.40 1.67
C PRO A 762 -1.50 21.34 2.85
N MET A 763 -1.84 22.62 2.67
CA MET A 763 -1.82 23.70 3.65
C MET A 763 -3.26 24.18 3.91
N ALA A 764 -3.60 24.58 5.13
CA ALA A 764 -4.86 25.27 5.38
C ALA A 764 -4.71 26.41 6.38
N ALA A 765 -5.53 27.44 6.21
CA ALA A 765 -5.64 28.58 7.11
C ALA A 765 -7.00 29.27 6.97
N ASP A 766 -7.40 30.00 8.02
CA ASP A 766 -8.53 30.92 7.97
C ASP A 766 -8.05 32.28 7.49
N VAL A 767 -8.71 32.81 6.46
CA VAL A 767 -8.33 34.06 5.81
C VAL A 767 -9.55 34.95 5.62
N TYR A 768 -9.32 36.26 5.60
CA TYR A 768 -10.39 37.25 5.42
C TYR A 768 -10.37 37.76 3.97
N PHE A 769 -11.51 37.62 3.31
CA PHE A 769 -11.75 38.13 1.97
C PHE A 769 -12.38 39.52 2.05
N ASN A 770 -11.62 40.54 1.64
CA ASN A 770 -12.07 41.93 1.64
C ASN A 770 -13.17 42.17 0.59
N SER A 771 -13.06 41.53 -0.56
CA SER A 771 -14.02 41.61 -1.68
C SER A 771 -15.45 41.21 -1.27
N THR A 772 -15.58 40.22 -0.38
CA THR A 772 -16.87 39.68 0.09
C THR A 772 -17.15 39.99 1.56
N ALA A 773 -16.25 40.70 2.23
CA ALA A 773 -16.28 40.98 3.67
C ALA A 773 -16.56 39.73 4.53
N SER A 774 -15.88 38.62 4.22
CA SER A 774 -16.16 37.31 4.83
C SER A 774 -14.90 36.52 5.17
N TRP A 775 -14.99 35.73 6.24
CA TRP A 775 -13.95 34.76 6.60
C TRP A 775 -14.19 33.44 5.88
N LYS A 776 -13.11 32.85 5.37
CA LYS A 776 -13.09 31.53 4.73
C LYS A 776 -11.97 30.69 5.33
N SER A 777 -12.15 29.37 5.40
CA SER A 777 -11.03 28.44 5.54
C SER A 777 -10.63 27.97 4.16
N ILE A 778 -9.38 28.23 3.77
CA ILE A 778 -8.86 27.82 2.47
C ILE A 778 -7.90 26.65 2.62
N LEU A 779 -7.77 25.87 1.55
CA LEU A 779 -6.75 24.85 1.38
C LEU A 779 -5.88 25.19 0.19
N VAL A 780 -4.56 25.12 0.33
CA VAL A 780 -3.60 25.24 -0.79
C VAL A 780 -2.84 23.93 -0.94
N GLY A 781 -2.87 23.33 -2.13
CA GLY A 781 -2.18 22.08 -2.43
C GLY A 781 -1.00 22.29 -3.38
N GLY A 782 0.09 21.53 -3.15
CA GLY A 782 1.21 21.38 -4.07
C GLY A 782 1.22 20.00 -4.74
N LEU A 783 2.13 19.79 -5.68
CA LEU A 783 2.19 18.59 -6.53
C LEU A 783 3.49 17.81 -6.36
N ASN A 784 4.50 18.37 -5.67
CA ASN A 784 5.84 17.79 -5.57
C ASN A 784 6.35 17.32 -6.94
N GLY A 785 6.76 16.06 -7.07
CA GLY A 785 7.30 15.49 -8.31
C GLY A 785 6.26 15.26 -9.41
N GLY A 786 4.97 15.48 -9.15
CA GLY A 786 3.91 15.25 -10.14
C GLY A 786 3.52 16.48 -10.97
N GLY A 787 3.98 17.68 -10.61
CA GLY A 787 3.75 18.87 -11.45
C GLY A 787 4.34 20.18 -10.90
N GLN A 788 4.33 21.20 -11.75
CA GLN A 788 4.87 22.53 -11.44
C GLN A 788 3.73 23.51 -11.15
N GLY A 789 3.38 23.66 -9.88
CA GLY A 789 2.37 24.64 -9.46
C GLY A 789 1.70 24.34 -8.13
N TYR A 790 0.75 25.22 -7.80
CA TYR A 790 -0.12 25.16 -6.62
C TYR A 790 -1.56 25.43 -7.03
N PHE A 791 -2.50 24.95 -6.22
CA PHE A 791 -3.93 25.23 -6.38
C PHE A 791 -4.58 25.55 -5.03
N ALA A 792 -5.70 26.26 -5.04
CA ALA A 792 -6.43 26.63 -3.84
C ALA A 792 -7.93 26.31 -3.91
N LEU A 793 -8.50 25.90 -2.78
CA LEU A 793 -9.91 25.53 -2.61
C LEU A 793 -10.52 26.21 -1.37
N ASP A 794 -11.81 26.55 -1.45
CA ASP A 794 -12.63 26.90 -0.28
C ASP A 794 -13.11 25.61 0.42
N ILE A 795 -12.64 25.38 1.64
CA ILE A 795 -12.99 24.23 2.47
C ILE A 795 -13.81 24.63 3.70
N THR A 796 -14.42 25.82 3.68
CA THR A 796 -15.12 26.40 4.84
C THR A 796 -16.24 25.51 5.35
N ASN A 797 -17.03 24.92 4.45
CA ASN A 797 -18.25 24.21 4.80
C ASN A 797 -18.38 22.86 4.06
N PRO A 798 -18.01 21.75 4.71
CA PRO A 798 -18.13 20.45 4.06
C PRO A 798 -19.57 20.03 3.73
N THR A 799 -20.52 20.25 4.66
CA THR A 799 -21.84 19.58 4.58
C THR A 799 -23.05 20.41 5.02
N ASP A 800 -22.89 21.53 5.73
CA ASP A 800 -24.01 22.21 6.39
C ASP A 800 -24.73 23.20 5.44
N THR A 801 -25.84 22.75 4.85
CA THR A 801 -26.65 23.54 3.92
C THR A 801 -27.37 24.72 4.58
N SER A 802 -27.36 24.83 5.91
CA SER A 802 -27.91 25.97 6.63
C SER A 802 -26.96 27.18 6.67
N LYS A 803 -25.72 27.03 6.20
CA LYS A 803 -24.68 28.08 6.22
C LYS A 803 -24.55 28.71 4.83
N SER A 804 -24.02 29.93 4.80
CA SER A 804 -23.85 30.69 3.55
C SER A 804 -22.66 30.24 2.70
N ALA A 805 -21.65 29.60 3.28
CA ALA A 805 -20.51 29.08 2.52
C ALA A 805 -20.94 27.83 1.71
N PRO A 806 -20.37 27.62 0.51
CA PRO A 806 -20.74 26.52 -0.37
C PRO A 806 -20.46 25.15 0.27
N THR A 807 -21.41 24.22 0.18
CA THR A 807 -21.22 22.83 0.59
C THR A 807 -20.46 22.03 -0.48
N PHE A 808 -19.85 20.91 -0.10
CA PHE A 808 -19.18 20.02 -1.05
C PHE A 808 -20.20 19.33 -1.95
N SER A 809 -20.36 19.84 -3.16
CA SER A 809 -21.20 19.26 -4.21
C SER A 809 -20.68 19.65 -5.59
N ALA A 810 -20.97 18.82 -6.59
CA ALA A 810 -20.60 19.10 -7.98
C ALA A 810 -21.24 20.41 -8.50
N ALA A 811 -22.41 20.79 -7.99
CA ALA A 811 -23.09 22.03 -8.35
C ALA A 811 -22.37 23.28 -7.82
N ASN A 812 -21.60 23.16 -6.74
CA ASN A 812 -20.85 24.26 -6.13
C ASN A 812 -19.40 24.35 -6.63
N ALA A 813 -19.02 23.58 -7.66
CA ALA A 813 -17.64 23.51 -8.13
C ALA A 813 -17.00 24.88 -8.40
N ALA A 814 -17.75 25.81 -9.00
CA ALA A 814 -17.28 27.17 -9.31
C ALA A 814 -17.00 28.01 -8.05
N SER A 815 -17.69 27.74 -6.93
CA SER A 815 -17.47 28.46 -5.67
C SER A 815 -16.45 27.77 -4.75
N LEU A 816 -16.19 26.47 -4.96
CA LEU A 816 -15.22 25.70 -4.20
C LEU A 816 -13.80 25.86 -4.75
N PHE A 817 -13.66 25.99 -6.07
CA PHE A 817 -12.37 26.28 -6.72
C PHE A 817 -12.03 27.76 -6.58
N LEU A 818 -10.81 28.06 -6.10
CA LEU A 818 -10.32 29.44 -6.00
C LEU A 818 -9.40 29.77 -7.17
N TRP A 819 -8.27 29.06 -7.30
CA TRP A 819 -7.29 29.33 -8.35
C TRP A 819 -6.26 28.21 -8.52
N GLU A 820 -5.50 28.26 -9.61
CA GLU A 820 -4.24 27.55 -9.81
C GLU A 820 -3.15 28.53 -10.24
N PHE A 821 -1.93 28.35 -9.76
CA PHE A 821 -0.73 29.10 -10.18
C PHE A 821 0.36 28.11 -10.62
N THR A 822 0.82 28.20 -11.85
CA THR A 822 1.60 27.16 -12.53
C THR A 822 2.78 27.74 -13.33
N SER A 823 3.60 26.88 -13.92
CA SER A 823 4.66 27.32 -14.84
C SER A 823 4.15 27.95 -16.15
N ALA A 824 2.87 27.84 -16.46
CA ALA A 824 2.24 28.60 -17.55
C ALA A 824 2.04 30.08 -17.18
N ASP A 825 1.89 30.38 -15.89
CA ASP A 825 1.71 31.74 -15.37
C ASP A 825 3.06 32.44 -15.14
N ASP A 826 4.07 31.70 -14.67
CA ASP A 826 5.46 32.18 -14.56
C ASP A 826 6.48 31.04 -14.74
N ALA A 827 7.39 31.19 -15.71
CA ALA A 827 8.34 30.15 -16.10
C ALA A 827 9.43 29.82 -15.05
N ASP A 828 9.58 30.63 -14.00
CA ASP A 828 10.48 30.33 -12.88
C ASP A 828 9.82 29.37 -11.86
N MET A 829 8.54 29.02 -12.01
CA MET A 829 7.89 27.95 -11.23
C MET A 829 8.44 26.57 -11.61
N GLY A 830 8.87 25.82 -10.60
CA GLY A 830 9.36 24.45 -10.70
C GLY A 830 8.44 23.46 -9.99
N TYR A 831 8.95 22.25 -9.74
CA TYR A 831 8.23 21.21 -9.00
C TYR A 831 8.08 21.62 -7.54
N SER A 832 6.83 21.67 -7.06
CA SER A 832 6.41 22.33 -5.82
C SER A 832 6.68 21.50 -4.54
N HIS A 833 7.94 21.13 -4.32
CA HIS A 833 8.42 20.35 -3.16
C HIS A 833 8.46 21.13 -1.83
N ASN A 834 7.44 21.95 -1.56
CA ASN A 834 7.33 22.68 -0.30
C ASN A 834 6.81 21.75 0.81
N LEU A 835 7.39 21.87 2.00
CA LEU A 835 7.10 21.10 3.21
C LEU A 835 6.40 22.01 4.23
N PRO A 836 5.06 22.09 4.21
CA PRO A 836 4.34 23.10 4.97
C PRO A 836 4.55 22.96 6.47
N GLN A 837 4.72 24.10 7.14
CA GLN A 837 4.91 24.15 8.59
C GLN A 837 3.57 24.40 9.25
N ILE A 838 3.10 23.44 10.06
CA ILE A 838 1.82 23.56 10.76
C ILE A 838 2.07 24.07 12.18
N ASN A 839 1.37 25.14 12.56
CA ASN A 839 1.39 25.64 13.92
C ASN A 839 0.66 24.65 14.85
N SER A 840 1.38 24.07 15.82
CA SER A 840 0.84 23.06 16.73
C SER A 840 -0.35 23.50 17.59
N PHE A 841 -0.58 24.80 17.74
CA PHE A 841 -1.68 25.34 18.56
C PHE A 841 -2.93 25.66 17.74
N THR A 842 -2.76 26.21 16.55
CA THR A 842 -3.86 26.68 15.71
C THR A 842 -4.24 25.68 14.61
N GLY A 843 -3.34 24.76 14.27
CA GLY A 843 -3.50 23.82 13.14
C GLY A 843 -3.38 24.50 11.76
N GLN A 844 -2.91 25.74 11.70
CA GLN A 844 -2.76 26.48 10.44
C GLN A 844 -1.35 26.36 9.87
N ALA A 845 -1.25 26.47 8.55
CA ALA A 845 0.02 26.60 7.85
C ALA A 845 0.62 28.00 8.09
N ASN A 846 1.89 28.05 8.51
CA ASN A 846 2.60 29.32 8.72
C ASN A 846 2.80 30.10 7.43
N GLN A 847 2.84 29.41 6.29
CA GLN A 847 3.00 30.00 4.95
C GLN A 847 1.79 30.86 4.51
N ILE A 848 0.63 30.68 5.14
CA ILE A 848 -0.57 31.47 4.84
C ILE A 848 -0.74 32.52 5.93
N ILE A 849 -0.42 33.77 5.60
CA ILE A 849 -0.34 34.87 6.57
C ILE A 849 -0.78 36.19 5.95
N LYS A 850 -1.18 37.14 6.81
CA LYS A 850 -1.46 38.51 6.42
C LYS A 850 -0.14 39.29 6.21
N MET A 851 -0.07 40.06 5.13
CA MET A 851 1.10 40.86 4.78
C MET A 851 0.93 42.32 5.23
N GLU A 852 2.01 43.11 5.19
CA GLU A 852 1.97 44.53 5.62
C GLU A 852 1.07 45.42 4.77
N ASN A 853 0.81 45.04 3.52
CA ASN A 853 -0.19 45.68 2.67
C ASN A 853 -1.65 45.31 3.01
N ASN A 854 -1.88 44.60 4.13
CA ASN A 854 -3.16 44.09 4.62
C ASN A 854 -3.86 43.03 3.76
N LYS A 855 -3.19 42.49 2.74
CA LYS A 855 -3.69 41.33 1.98
C LYS A 855 -3.24 40.01 2.63
N TRP A 856 -4.07 38.99 2.53
CA TRP A 856 -3.66 37.62 2.85
C TRP A 856 -2.94 37.01 1.65
N ALA A 857 -1.85 36.29 1.92
CA ALA A 857 -1.05 35.65 0.89
C ALA A 857 -0.65 34.23 1.30
N VAL A 858 -0.35 33.40 0.31
CA VAL A 858 0.42 32.18 0.49
C VAL A 858 1.85 32.41 -0.01
N ILE A 859 2.82 32.06 0.83
CA ILE A 859 4.23 32.31 0.60
C ILE A 859 4.91 30.97 0.31
N VAL A 860 5.48 30.83 -0.89
CA VAL A 860 6.08 29.57 -1.36
C VAL A 860 7.40 29.81 -2.07
N GLY A 861 8.30 28.84 -1.98
CA GLY A 861 9.46 28.77 -2.84
C GLY A 861 9.05 28.26 -4.22
N ASN A 862 9.75 28.70 -5.27
CA ASN A 862 9.48 28.25 -6.63
C ASN A 862 9.73 26.75 -6.86
N GLY A 863 10.41 26.08 -5.93
CA GLY A 863 10.72 24.67 -6.08
C GLY A 863 11.83 24.43 -7.11
N TYR A 864 11.90 23.21 -7.62
CA TYR A 864 13.11 22.72 -8.30
C TYR A 864 12.85 22.43 -9.79
N ASN A 865 13.93 22.37 -10.57
CA ASN A 865 13.90 22.13 -12.02
C ASN A 865 12.94 23.06 -12.79
N SER A 866 12.87 24.33 -12.37
CA SER A 866 12.25 25.40 -13.17
C SER A 866 13.03 25.65 -14.45
N ALA A 867 12.41 26.25 -15.47
CA ALA A 867 13.01 26.37 -16.81
C ALA A 867 14.34 27.12 -16.81
N ALA A 868 14.45 28.20 -16.02
CA ALA A 868 15.70 28.97 -15.88
C ALA A 868 16.59 28.50 -14.72
N GLY A 869 16.07 27.62 -13.85
CA GLY A 869 16.79 27.09 -12.68
C GLY A 869 17.18 28.15 -11.64
N LYS A 870 16.37 29.21 -11.48
CA LYS A 870 16.57 30.27 -10.46
C LYS A 870 16.04 29.85 -9.09
N ALA A 871 16.48 30.53 -8.03
CA ALA A 871 15.83 30.48 -6.71
C ALA A 871 14.96 31.74 -6.52
N VAL A 872 13.64 31.53 -6.35
CA VAL A 872 12.64 32.60 -6.34
C VAL A 872 11.64 32.38 -5.20
N LEU A 873 11.34 33.45 -4.47
CA LEU A 873 10.23 33.51 -3.53
C LEU A 873 8.99 34.06 -4.24
N TYR A 874 7.87 33.35 -4.12
CA TYR A 874 6.56 33.82 -4.54
C TYR A 874 5.70 34.18 -3.32
N ILE A 875 5.04 35.33 -3.40
CA ILE A 875 4.01 35.77 -2.48
C ILE A 875 2.72 35.91 -3.30
N LEU A 876 1.84 34.92 -3.24
CA LEU A 876 0.62 34.87 -4.04
C LEU A 876 -0.55 35.42 -3.20
N PHE A 877 -1.16 36.53 -3.62
CA PHE A 877 -2.30 37.09 -2.90
C PHE A 877 -3.56 36.25 -3.16
N ILE A 878 -4.21 35.80 -2.08
CA ILE A 878 -5.22 34.74 -2.16
C ILE A 878 -6.47 35.17 -2.95
N GLU A 879 -6.95 36.39 -2.73
CA GLU A 879 -8.14 36.92 -3.41
C GLU A 879 -7.85 37.27 -4.87
N SER A 880 -6.60 37.61 -5.19
CA SER A 880 -6.24 38.17 -6.49
C SER A 880 -6.16 37.13 -7.60
N GLY A 881 -5.99 35.85 -7.28
CA GLY A 881 -5.97 34.78 -8.28
C GLY A 881 -7.35 34.26 -8.70
N GLU A 882 -8.44 34.67 -8.01
CA GLU A 882 -9.79 34.11 -8.24
C GLU A 882 -10.35 34.44 -9.65
N ASP A 883 -9.84 35.45 -10.33
CA ASP A 883 -10.25 35.79 -11.70
C ASP A 883 -9.56 34.91 -12.78
N GLY A 884 -8.67 34.01 -12.36
CA GLY A 884 -7.93 33.11 -13.22
C GLY A 884 -6.76 33.75 -13.99
N VAL A 885 -6.40 35.00 -13.68
CA VAL A 885 -5.28 35.73 -14.29
C VAL A 885 -4.24 36.08 -13.22
N TRP A 886 -2.96 35.85 -13.52
CA TRP A 886 -1.87 36.17 -12.60
C TRP A 886 -0.96 37.25 -13.16
N THR A 887 -1.04 38.45 -12.59
CA THR A 887 -0.19 39.60 -12.96
C THR A 887 0.86 39.88 -11.88
N VAL A 888 2.14 39.91 -12.28
CA VAL A 888 3.26 40.31 -11.41
C VAL A 888 3.05 41.72 -10.86
N GLY A 889 3.27 41.91 -9.56
CA GLY A 889 3.22 43.20 -8.89
C GLY A 889 1.84 43.56 -8.34
N THR A 890 0.77 42.93 -8.84
CA THR A 890 -0.61 43.15 -8.36
C THR A 890 -1.18 41.92 -7.67
N ASP A 891 -1.10 40.76 -8.33
CA ASP A 891 -1.72 39.51 -7.88
C ASP A 891 -0.72 38.63 -7.15
N TYR A 892 0.55 38.74 -7.52
CA TYR A 892 1.65 38.15 -6.79
C TYR A 892 2.91 39.00 -6.84
N ILE A 893 3.76 38.83 -5.82
CA ILE A 893 5.11 39.39 -5.80
C ILE A 893 6.11 38.26 -6.01
N LYS A 894 7.15 38.56 -6.78
CA LYS A 894 8.24 37.65 -7.12
C LYS A 894 9.56 38.28 -6.71
N LEU A 895 10.28 37.64 -5.80
CA LEU A 895 11.60 38.09 -5.35
C LEU A 895 12.65 37.05 -5.76
N VAL A 896 13.59 37.44 -6.62
CA VAL A 896 14.66 36.55 -7.13
C VAL A 896 15.82 36.57 -6.14
N ALA A 897 16.04 35.46 -5.44
CA ALA A 897 17.14 35.30 -4.48
C ALA A 897 18.44 34.97 -5.21
N ASP A 898 18.41 34.01 -6.14
CA ASP A 898 19.52 33.66 -7.03
C ASP A 898 19.05 33.64 -8.48
N ALA A 899 19.71 34.42 -9.33
CA ALA A 899 19.44 34.48 -10.77
C ALA A 899 20.24 33.44 -11.58
N GLY A 900 21.20 32.74 -10.96
CA GLY A 900 21.97 31.68 -11.59
C GLY A 900 21.15 30.41 -11.83
N SER A 901 21.58 29.60 -12.79
CA SER A 901 20.93 28.32 -13.12
C SER A 901 21.24 27.22 -12.10
N GLY A 902 20.50 26.10 -12.19
CA GLY A 902 20.73 24.92 -11.36
C GLY A 902 20.40 25.14 -9.87
N ASN A 903 19.47 26.04 -9.57
CA ASN A 903 18.98 26.36 -8.24
C ASN A 903 17.45 26.21 -8.15
N GLY A 904 16.90 26.42 -6.95
CA GLY A 904 15.49 26.41 -6.64
C GLY A 904 15.30 26.73 -5.16
N LEU A 905 14.38 27.63 -4.85
CA LEU A 905 14.12 28.03 -3.47
C LEU A 905 13.21 26.99 -2.80
N SER A 906 13.64 26.54 -1.64
CA SER A 906 12.92 25.58 -0.80
C SER A 906 11.81 26.28 0.00
N THR A 907 11.21 25.55 0.94
CA THR A 907 10.08 26.07 1.73
C THR A 907 10.45 27.31 2.54
N PRO A 908 9.76 28.45 2.35
CA PRO A 908 9.97 29.66 3.13
C PRO A 908 9.21 29.63 4.46
N THR A 909 9.74 30.38 5.43
CA THR A 909 9.12 30.60 6.74
C THR A 909 8.95 32.10 6.97
N PRO A 910 7.71 32.63 6.88
CA PRO A 910 7.44 34.02 7.27
C PRO A 910 7.49 34.17 8.79
N PHE A 911 7.87 35.37 9.24
CA PHE A 911 7.99 35.69 10.66
C PHE A 911 7.55 37.13 10.94
N ASP A 912 6.72 37.28 11.96
CA ASP A 912 6.28 38.55 12.53
C ASP A 912 7.26 38.98 13.61
N THR A 913 8.00 40.05 13.38
CA THR A 913 9.07 40.53 14.27
C THR A 913 8.55 41.49 15.35
N ASN A 914 7.37 42.08 15.16
CA ASN A 914 6.84 43.12 16.01
C ASN A 914 5.55 42.72 16.77
N GLY A 915 4.97 41.56 16.44
CA GLY A 915 3.80 40.97 17.09
C GLY A 915 2.46 41.52 16.61
N ASN A 916 2.39 42.16 15.43
CA ASN A 916 1.15 42.73 14.90
C ASN A 916 0.29 41.75 14.07
N GLY A 917 0.70 40.48 13.97
CA GLY A 917 0.02 39.44 13.20
C GLY A 917 0.28 39.47 11.70
N LYS A 918 1.34 40.16 11.25
CA LYS A 918 1.73 40.27 9.84
C LYS A 918 3.20 39.88 9.63
N ALA A 919 3.51 39.39 8.44
CA ALA A 919 4.89 39.04 8.10
C ALA A 919 5.75 40.29 7.88
N ASP A 920 6.87 40.38 8.59
CA ASP A 920 7.90 41.43 8.39
C ASP A 920 9.11 40.90 7.62
N VAL A 921 9.49 39.65 7.89
CA VAL A 921 10.65 38.99 7.28
C VAL A 921 10.30 37.56 6.89
N ILE A 922 10.98 37.05 5.87
CA ILE A 922 10.83 35.68 5.41
C ILE A 922 12.22 35.07 5.28
N TYR A 923 12.40 33.83 5.75
CA TYR A 923 13.65 33.09 5.58
C TYR A 923 13.42 31.81 4.78
N ALA A 924 14.34 31.48 3.87
CA ALA A 924 14.23 30.29 3.04
C ALA A 924 15.61 29.76 2.65
N GLY A 925 15.76 28.45 2.59
CA GLY A 925 16.94 27.79 2.03
C GLY A 925 16.83 27.59 0.52
N ASP A 926 17.94 27.25 -0.12
CA ASP A 926 17.97 26.77 -1.51
C ASP A 926 18.82 25.51 -1.69
N ILE A 927 18.73 24.88 -2.87
CA ILE A 927 19.47 23.65 -3.17
C ILE A 927 20.98 23.86 -3.34
N LYS A 928 21.46 25.11 -3.43
CA LYS A 928 22.89 25.45 -3.40
C LYS A 928 23.42 25.69 -1.99
N GLY A 929 22.57 25.54 -0.98
CA GLY A 929 22.94 25.64 0.43
C GLY A 929 23.01 27.09 0.94
N ASN A 930 22.36 28.04 0.27
CA ASN A 930 22.20 29.40 0.74
C ASN A 930 20.95 29.53 1.61
N LEU A 931 21.07 30.24 2.73
CA LEU A 931 19.95 30.70 3.54
C LEU A 931 19.68 32.18 3.22
N TRP A 932 18.51 32.47 2.68
CA TRP A 932 18.08 33.80 2.27
C TRP A 932 17.21 34.46 3.34
N LYS A 933 17.26 35.80 3.36
CA LYS A 933 16.34 36.66 4.12
C LYS A 933 15.67 37.61 3.14
N PHE A 934 14.36 37.78 3.27
CA PHE A 934 13.58 38.76 2.53
C PHE A 934 12.97 39.76 3.51
N ASP A 935 13.00 41.04 3.16
CA ASP A 935 12.35 42.11 3.92
C ASP A 935 11.01 42.43 3.27
N VAL A 936 9.94 42.24 4.03
CA VAL A 936 8.55 42.48 3.63
C VAL A 936 7.81 43.42 4.61
N SER A 937 8.56 44.16 5.44
CA SER A 937 8.04 45.03 6.50
C SER A 937 7.37 46.32 5.99
N SER A 938 7.56 46.67 4.71
CA SER A 938 6.91 47.82 4.08
C SER A 938 5.44 47.53 3.77
N SER A 939 4.55 48.49 4.01
CA SER A 939 3.15 48.40 3.55
C SER A 939 3.00 48.50 2.04
N ASP A 940 4.01 49.04 1.34
CA ASP A 940 4.10 49.05 -0.12
C ASP A 940 4.92 47.84 -0.61
N PRO A 941 4.30 46.88 -1.32
CA PRO A 941 4.97 45.70 -1.85
C PRO A 941 6.11 45.99 -2.82
N ALA A 942 6.15 47.17 -3.45
CA ALA A 942 7.23 47.55 -4.36
C ALA A 942 8.58 47.72 -3.64
N ASN A 943 8.56 47.91 -2.32
CA ASN A 943 9.78 48.01 -1.50
C ASN A 943 10.22 46.67 -0.90
N TRP A 944 9.45 45.60 -1.09
CA TRP A 944 9.84 44.27 -0.65
C TRP A 944 11.04 43.77 -1.47
N ASN A 945 12.04 43.21 -0.79
CA ASN A 945 13.30 42.86 -1.44
C ASN A 945 14.01 41.69 -0.77
N VAL A 946 15.04 41.16 -1.44
CA VAL A 946 16.05 40.31 -0.81
C VAL A 946 16.89 41.19 0.10
N ALA A 947 16.89 40.89 1.40
CA ALA A 947 17.59 41.67 2.40
C ALA A 947 19.12 41.59 2.21
N ILE A 948 19.87 42.31 3.05
CA ILE A 948 21.35 42.23 3.08
C ILE A 948 21.97 42.58 1.72
N GLY A 949 21.35 43.52 0.99
CA GLY A 949 21.82 43.94 -0.33
C GLY A 949 21.80 42.84 -1.40
N GLY A 950 20.89 41.86 -1.28
CA GLY A 950 20.81 40.72 -2.20
C GLY A 950 21.81 39.59 -1.90
N LEU A 951 22.47 39.62 -0.74
CA LEU A 951 23.34 38.53 -0.29
C LEU A 951 22.57 37.53 0.58
N PRO A 952 22.96 36.25 0.58
CA PRO A 952 22.39 35.28 1.52
C PRO A 952 22.80 35.63 2.96
N LEU A 953 21.93 35.35 3.93
CA LEU A 953 22.24 35.46 5.35
C LEU A 953 23.37 34.49 5.74
N PHE A 954 23.37 33.30 5.17
CA PHE A 954 24.39 32.27 5.41
C PHE A 954 24.61 31.38 4.18
N VAL A 955 25.83 30.88 3.99
CA VAL A 955 26.17 29.92 2.93
C VAL A 955 26.78 28.67 3.55
N SER A 956 26.07 27.55 3.46
CA SER A 956 26.54 26.23 3.92
C SER A 956 27.40 25.50 2.88
N GLY A 957 27.22 25.84 1.60
CA GLY A 957 27.95 25.31 0.45
C GLY A 957 27.11 24.38 -0.44
N PRO A 958 27.49 24.19 -1.72
CA PRO A 958 26.66 23.49 -2.72
C PRO A 958 26.49 21.99 -2.47
N LEU A 959 27.33 21.38 -1.63
CA LEU A 959 27.18 19.99 -1.19
C LEU A 959 26.27 19.85 0.04
N LYS A 960 25.72 20.96 0.52
CA LYS A 960 24.84 21.07 1.68
C LYS A 960 23.53 21.76 1.31
N PRO A 961 22.73 21.18 0.39
CA PRO A 961 21.44 21.75 0.00
C PRO A 961 20.54 21.95 1.23
N ILE A 962 19.68 22.97 1.24
CA ILE A 962 18.70 23.20 2.30
C ILE A 962 17.31 22.98 1.73
N THR A 963 16.70 21.83 1.95
CA THR A 963 15.33 21.52 1.45
C THR A 963 14.24 21.69 2.50
N ALA A 964 14.56 21.50 3.78
CA ALA A 964 13.61 21.70 4.88
C ALA A 964 13.48 23.19 5.24
N PRO A 965 12.28 23.65 5.64
CA PRO A 965 12.10 25.02 6.12
C PRO A 965 12.87 25.26 7.42
N PRO A 966 13.35 26.48 7.67
CA PRO A 966 13.92 26.84 8.97
C PRO A 966 12.85 26.91 10.08
N ALA A 967 13.24 26.61 11.32
CA ALA A 967 12.49 26.99 12.51
C ALA A 967 13.05 28.32 13.04
N ILE A 968 12.16 29.25 13.42
CA ILE A 968 12.54 30.62 13.80
C ILE A 968 12.02 30.92 15.21
N SER A 969 12.83 31.61 16.00
CA SER A 969 12.43 32.16 17.30
C SER A 969 13.06 33.53 17.54
N PHE A 970 12.52 34.27 18.50
CA PHE A 970 13.22 35.43 19.05
C PHE A 970 14.45 34.97 19.83
N HIS A 971 15.56 35.69 19.63
CA HIS A 971 16.76 35.47 20.42
C HIS A 971 16.72 36.29 21.72
N PRO A 972 17.19 35.76 22.87
CA PRO A 972 17.16 36.49 24.15
C PRO A 972 17.88 37.84 24.15
N ASN A 973 18.90 38.00 23.29
CA ASN A 973 19.65 39.25 23.13
C ASN A 973 19.04 40.19 22.05
N GLY A 974 17.81 39.95 21.60
CA GLY A 974 17.17 40.66 20.49
C GLY A 974 17.50 40.06 19.12
N GLY A 975 16.67 40.35 18.11
CA GLY A 975 16.75 39.73 16.78
C GLY A 975 16.14 38.33 16.73
N GLN A 976 16.44 37.58 15.66
CA GLN A 976 15.89 36.26 15.38
C GLN A 976 16.98 35.19 15.41
N LEU A 977 16.65 34.00 15.89
CA LEU A 977 17.48 32.81 15.77
C LEU A 977 16.84 31.86 14.73
N ILE A 978 17.59 31.56 13.68
CA ILE A 978 17.16 30.75 12.55
C ILE A 978 17.84 29.39 12.66
N LEU A 979 17.05 28.33 12.80
CA LEU A 979 17.48 26.95 13.00
C LEU A 979 17.14 26.14 11.75
N PHE A 980 18.13 25.55 11.09
CA PHE A 980 17.92 24.78 9.86
C PHE A 980 18.98 23.70 9.70
N GLY A 981 18.68 22.69 8.91
CA GLY A 981 19.65 21.66 8.54
C GLY A 981 19.75 21.46 7.05
N THR A 982 20.78 20.74 6.65
CA THR A 982 21.13 20.50 5.25
C THR A 982 20.87 19.04 4.86
N GLY A 983 20.58 18.81 3.60
CA GLY A 983 20.15 17.53 3.06
C GLY A 983 19.20 17.68 1.89
N LYS A 984 19.23 16.70 0.97
CA LYS A 984 18.18 16.48 -0.04
C LYS A 984 17.99 14.97 -0.28
N TYR A 985 16.77 14.58 -0.63
CA TYR A 985 16.41 13.20 -0.98
C TYR A 985 15.34 13.19 -2.07
N LEU A 986 15.73 13.65 -3.26
CA LEU A 986 14.83 14.00 -4.37
C LEU A 986 15.26 13.33 -5.70
N GLU A 987 16.54 13.02 -5.84
CA GLU A 987 17.16 12.42 -7.03
C GLU A 987 17.71 11.03 -6.72
N THR A 988 17.82 10.16 -7.73
CA THR A 988 18.36 8.80 -7.56
C THR A 988 19.77 8.80 -6.95
N ALA A 989 20.61 9.77 -7.32
CA ALA A 989 21.96 9.92 -6.77
C ALA A 989 21.97 10.17 -5.25
N ASP A 990 20.88 10.70 -4.68
CA ASP A 990 20.78 10.99 -3.25
C ASP A 990 20.80 9.72 -2.39
N THR A 991 20.42 8.56 -2.96
CA THR A 991 20.43 7.26 -2.28
C THR A 991 21.83 6.73 -1.97
N THR A 992 22.86 7.26 -2.65
CA THR A 992 24.26 6.83 -2.50
C THR A 992 25.22 7.96 -2.14
N ASP A 993 24.75 9.21 -2.10
CA ASP A 993 25.56 10.34 -1.65
C ASP A 993 25.96 10.19 -0.18
N THR A 994 27.25 10.38 0.11
CA THR A 994 27.86 10.25 1.44
C THR A 994 28.40 11.58 2.00
N ASN A 995 28.14 12.70 1.31
CA ASN A 995 28.51 14.04 1.75
C ASN A 995 28.03 14.33 3.19
N THR A 996 28.87 14.99 3.97
CA THR A 996 28.54 15.37 5.36
C THR A 996 27.55 16.52 5.37
N GLN A 997 26.39 16.33 6.01
CA GLN A 997 25.41 17.39 6.24
C GLN A 997 25.51 17.94 7.67
N SER A 998 24.80 19.02 7.96
CA SER A 998 24.89 19.73 9.23
C SER A 998 23.56 20.35 9.65
N ILE A 999 23.41 20.57 10.96
CA ILE A 999 22.38 21.41 11.58
C ILE A 999 23.04 22.72 12.05
N TYR A 1000 22.34 23.84 11.91
CA TYR A 1000 22.83 25.18 12.19
C TYR A 1000 21.83 25.96 13.06
N GLY A 1001 22.36 26.86 13.89
CA GLY A 1001 21.61 27.95 14.51
C GLY A 1001 22.29 29.27 14.22
N ILE A 1002 21.59 30.17 13.51
CA ILE A 1002 22.13 31.45 13.01
C ILE A 1002 21.36 32.61 13.63
N TRP A 1003 22.07 33.49 14.33
CA TRP A 1003 21.52 34.67 14.97
C TRP A 1003 21.57 35.88 14.03
N ASP A 1004 20.39 36.28 13.57
CA ASP A 1004 20.19 37.50 12.82
C ASP A 1004 19.83 38.65 13.77
N SER A 1005 20.77 39.59 13.93
CA SER A 1005 20.60 40.78 14.77
C SER A 1005 21.16 41.99 14.04
N ASN A 1006 20.30 42.65 13.26
CA ASN A 1006 20.67 43.78 12.38
C ASN A 1006 21.84 43.40 11.44
N THR A 1007 21.79 42.20 10.90
CA THR A 1007 22.87 41.64 10.07
C THR A 1007 22.90 42.33 8.71
N THR A 1008 24.07 42.86 8.34
CA THR A 1008 24.28 43.61 7.08
C THR A 1008 25.24 42.91 6.11
N ALA A 1009 25.82 41.77 6.48
CA ALA A 1009 26.68 40.94 5.65
C ALA A 1009 26.47 39.46 5.97
N SER A 1010 26.81 38.56 5.03
CA SER A 1010 26.67 37.12 5.22
C SER A 1010 27.46 36.60 6.43
N ILE A 1011 26.80 35.78 7.24
CA ILE A 1011 27.43 35.06 8.36
C ILE A 1011 28.25 33.91 7.79
N THR A 1012 29.43 33.66 8.37
CA THR A 1012 30.34 32.59 7.94
C THR A 1012 30.48 31.51 9.01
N ALA A 1013 30.93 30.31 8.62
CA ALA A 1013 31.16 29.21 9.56
C ALA A 1013 32.16 29.55 10.68
N ALA A 1014 33.11 30.47 10.44
CA ALA A 1014 34.06 30.94 11.45
C ALA A 1014 33.40 31.74 12.59
N MET A 1015 32.17 32.22 12.38
CA MET A 1015 31.37 32.93 13.38
C MET A 1015 30.49 31.99 14.20
N LEU A 1016 30.61 30.66 14.01
CA LEU A 1016 29.78 29.66 14.65
C LEU A 1016 30.60 28.77 15.58
N VAL A 1017 30.01 28.41 16.72
CA VAL A 1017 30.59 27.42 17.64
C VAL A 1017 30.17 26.02 17.19
N GLN A 1018 31.15 25.12 17.04
CA GLN A 1018 30.87 23.73 16.69
C GLN A 1018 30.39 22.94 17.92
N GLN A 1019 29.35 22.14 17.72
CA GLN A 1019 28.96 21.03 18.59
C GLN A 1019 29.27 19.70 17.89
N VAL A 1020 29.47 18.65 18.68
CA VAL A 1020 29.73 17.29 18.20
C VAL A 1020 28.62 16.37 18.70
N ILE A 1021 27.98 15.65 17.77
CA ILE A 1021 26.99 14.60 18.06
C ILE A 1021 27.67 13.24 17.85
N THR A 1022 27.40 12.25 18.70
CA THR A 1022 28.01 10.92 18.58
C THR A 1022 27.30 10.03 17.55
N ASN A 1023 28.05 9.18 16.85
CA ASN A 1023 27.49 8.10 16.02
C ASN A 1023 27.13 6.88 16.87
N ALA A 1024 25.88 6.80 17.32
CA ALA A 1024 25.34 5.68 18.09
C ALA A 1024 23.81 5.60 17.95
N ALA A 1025 23.21 4.47 18.34
CA ALA A 1025 21.76 4.30 18.36
C ALA A 1025 21.08 5.24 19.38
N VAL A 1026 21.73 5.50 20.51
CA VAL A 1026 21.44 6.61 21.42
C VAL A 1026 22.59 7.60 21.32
N ARG A 1027 22.30 8.82 20.90
CA ARG A 1027 23.29 9.86 20.64
C ARG A 1027 23.48 10.73 21.87
N THR A 1028 24.69 11.22 22.06
CA THR A 1028 25.02 12.33 22.99
C THR A 1028 25.58 13.49 22.18
N ALA A 1029 25.62 14.68 22.78
CA ALA A 1029 26.23 15.85 22.16
C ALA A 1029 27.10 16.63 23.16
N THR A 1030 28.02 17.45 22.65
CA THR A 1030 28.77 18.40 23.47
C THR A 1030 27.88 19.50 24.05
N GLN A 1031 28.37 20.23 25.05
CA GLN A 1031 27.70 21.40 25.65
C GLN A 1031 28.59 22.64 25.56
N ASN A 1032 29.20 22.88 24.40
CA ASN A 1032 30.06 24.04 24.21
C ASN A 1032 29.22 25.32 24.35
N LEU A 1033 29.70 26.29 25.12
CA LEU A 1033 29.02 27.57 25.29
C LEU A 1033 29.03 28.37 23.97
N VAL A 1034 27.93 29.09 23.69
CA VAL A 1034 27.81 29.99 22.54
C VAL A 1034 27.77 31.44 23.03
N PRO A 1035 28.93 32.15 23.08
CA PRO A 1035 28.99 33.52 23.57
C PRO A 1035 28.55 34.50 22.45
N TYR A 1036 27.24 34.57 22.22
CA TYR A 1036 26.62 35.44 21.22
C TYR A 1036 27.13 36.88 21.29
N SER A 1037 27.68 37.36 20.18
CA SER A 1037 28.30 38.68 20.06
C SER A 1037 28.28 39.16 18.59
N ASN A 1038 29.03 40.21 18.28
CA ASN A 1038 29.19 40.65 16.89
C ASN A 1038 30.07 39.70 16.06
N THR A 1039 30.94 38.91 16.70
CA THR A 1039 31.84 37.97 16.02
C THR A 1039 31.37 36.52 16.10
N ILE A 1040 30.60 36.16 17.14
CA ILE A 1040 29.98 34.85 17.29
C ILE A 1040 28.47 34.98 17.09
N LYS A 1041 27.97 34.43 15.99
CA LYS A 1041 26.59 34.55 15.52
C LYS A 1041 25.80 33.25 15.60
N GLY A 1042 26.30 32.24 16.30
CA GLY A 1042 25.53 31.03 16.58
C GLY A 1042 26.38 29.78 16.63
N TRP A 1043 25.83 28.67 16.13
CA TRP A 1043 26.38 27.34 16.29
C TRP A 1043 26.09 26.42 15.11
N TYR A 1044 26.83 25.32 15.02
CA TYR A 1044 26.54 24.24 14.08
C TYR A 1044 26.96 22.87 14.65
N ALA A 1045 26.34 21.80 14.17
CA ALA A 1045 26.80 20.44 14.38
C ALA A 1045 26.79 19.68 13.06
N ASN A 1046 27.86 18.92 12.79
CA ASN A 1046 27.84 17.96 11.67
C ASN A 1046 27.00 16.75 12.07
N LEU A 1047 26.18 16.25 11.15
CA LEU A 1047 25.50 14.98 11.32
C LEU A 1047 26.56 13.86 11.34
N PRO A 1048 26.51 12.93 12.31
CA PRO A 1048 27.64 12.07 12.64
C PRO A 1048 27.88 10.91 11.66
N ILE A 1049 26.88 10.55 10.84
CA ILE A 1049 26.99 9.47 9.86
C ILE A 1049 27.15 10.05 8.46
N HIS A 1050 28.08 9.51 7.66
CA HIS A 1050 28.25 9.91 6.27
C HIS A 1050 26.97 9.68 5.47
N GLY A 1051 26.54 10.67 4.68
CA GLY A 1051 25.28 10.64 3.95
C GLY A 1051 24.03 10.89 4.80
N GLU A 1052 24.16 11.01 6.13
CA GLU A 1052 23.08 11.45 6.99
C GLU A 1052 22.64 12.85 6.63
N ARG A 1053 21.33 13.08 6.58
CA ARG A 1053 20.75 14.32 6.07
C ARG A 1053 19.40 14.63 6.71
N LEU A 1054 19.09 15.91 6.80
CA LEU A 1054 17.79 16.37 7.31
C LEU A 1054 16.84 16.59 6.13
N THR A 1055 15.73 15.86 6.12
CA THR A 1055 14.67 15.97 5.08
C THR A 1055 13.30 16.37 5.64
N GLY A 1056 13.10 16.21 6.96
CA GLY A 1056 11.85 16.57 7.64
C GLY A 1056 11.86 17.99 8.18
N VAL A 1057 10.69 18.49 8.59
CA VAL A 1057 10.53 19.82 9.18
C VAL A 1057 11.11 19.85 10.61
N PRO A 1058 12.12 20.69 10.91
CA PRO A 1058 12.57 20.89 12.28
C PRO A 1058 11.49 21.61 13.11
N ASN A 1059 11.30 21.18 14.34
CA ASN A 1059 10.33 21.74 15.28
C ASN A 1059 11.04 22.37 16.47
N LEU A 1060 10.62 23.58 16.83
CA LEU A 1060 11.10 24.27 18.03
C LEU A 1060 9.94 24.44 19.00
N GLU A 1061 9.96 23.72 20.12
CA GLU A 1061 8.93 23.81 21.16
C GLU A 1061 9.56 23.81 22.55
N ASP A 1062 9.07 24.69 23.44
CA ASP A 1062 9.52 24.82 24.83
C ASP A 1062 11.05 24.97 25.00
N GLY A 1063 11.74 25.56 24.01
CA GLY A 1063 13.20 25.73 24.01
C GLY A 1063 14.00 24.49 23.58
N ILE A 1064 13.33 23.46 23.06
CA ILE A 1064 13.97 22.26 22.52
C ILE A 1064 13.86 22.28 21.00
N LEU A 1065 15.00 22.20 20.31
CA LEU A 1065 15.04 21.96 18.87
C LEU A 1065 14.96 20.46 18.62
N VAL A 1066 13.84 19.99 18.07
CA VAL A 1066 13.63 18.61 17.65
C VAL A 1066 13.72 18.52 16.14
N PHE A 1067 14.52 17.60 15.61
CA PHE A 1067 14.59 17.36 14.17
C PHE A 1067 14.86 15.89 13.86
N THR A 1068 14.48 15.49 12.66
CA THR A 1068 14.70 14.13 12.15
C THR A 1068 15.74 14.13 11.04
N SER A 1069 16.59 13.11 11.05
CA SER A 1069 17.55 12.86 9.99
C SER A 1069 17.43 11.44 9.46
N ILE A 1070 17.74 11.25 8.19
CA ILE A 1070 17.78 9.94 7.52
C ILE A 1070 19.19 9.64 7.03
N VAL A 1071 19.55 8.37 6.99
CA VAL A 1071 20.76 7.82 6.37
C VAL A 1071 20.31 6.90 5.26
N PRO A 1072 20.36 7.32 3.98
CA PRO A 1072 19.92 6.50 2.86
C PRO A 1072 20.71 5.19 2.72
N SER A 1073 20.03 4.16 2.23
CA SER A 1073 20.62 2.88 1.81
C SER A 1073 20.05 2.48 0.45
N ALA A 1074 20.92 1.97 -0.42
CA ALA A 1074 20.52 1.35 -1.68
C ALA A 1074 20.06 -0.11 -1.51
N SER A 1075 20.19 -0.69 -0.31
CA SER A 1075 19.73 -2.05 -0.06
C SER A 1075 18.20 -2.11 -0.02
N PRO A 1076 17.54 -2.98 -0.81
CA PRO A 1076 16.10 -3.22 -0.70
C PRO A 1076 15.66 -3.62 0.70
N CYS A 1077 16.55 -4.28 1.46
CA CYS A 1077 16.25 -4.83 2.76
C CYS A 1077 16.39 -3.84 3.92
N ASP A 1078 16.85 -2.62 3.63
CA ASP A 1078 16.92 -1.54 4.62
C ASP A 1078 15.72 -0.58 4.54
N PHE A 1079 14.75 -0.82 3.63
CA PHE A 1079 13.56 0.04 3.47
C PHE A 1079 13.93 1.53 3.35
N GLY A 1080 14.93 1.83 2.54
CA GLY A 1080 15.47 3.17 2.34
C GLY A 1080 16.61 3.55 3.28
N GLY A 1081 16.83 2.86 4.40
CA GLY A 1081 18.01 3.04 5.25
C GLY A 1081 17.70 3.15 6.74
N ARG A 1082 18.29 4.15 7.41
CA ARG A 1082 18.14 4.41 8.86
C ARG A 1082 17.65 5.82 9.11
N GLY A 1083 17.17 6.10 10.32
CA GLY A 1083 16.80 7.47 10.69
C GLY A 1083 16.78 7.70 12.19
N PHE A 1084 16.90 8.97 12.56
CA PHE A 1084 17.09 9.42 13.93
C PHE A 1084 16.15 10.59 14.22
N VAL A 1085 15.66 10.65 15.46
CA VAL A 1085 15.13 11.88 16.04
C VAL A 1085 16.15 12.44 17.00
N ASN A 1086 16.43 13.73 16.88
CA ASN A 1086 17.42 14.44 17.68
C ASN A 1086 16.73 15.56 18.45
N ALA A 1087 17.19 15.84 19.67
CA ALA A 1087 16.72 16.90 20.52
C ALA A 1087 17.92 17.65 21.10
N LEU A 1088 18.07 18.93 20.72
CA LEU A 1088 19.18 19.79 21.12
C LEU A 1088 18.66 21.06 21.79
N ASP A 1089 19.51 21.68 22.60
CA ASP A 1089 19.28 23.04 23.08
C ASP A 1089 19.31 24.01 21.90
N PHE A 1090 18.24 24.79 21.72
CA PHE A 1090 18.10 25.63 20.54
C PHE A 1090 19.10 26.80 20.48
N LEU A 1091 19.56 27.30 21.64
CA LEU A 1091 20.50 28.43 21.73
C LEU A 1091 21.95 27.99 21.51
N THR A 1092 22.29 26.73 21.81
CA THR A 1092 23.68 26.29 21.77
C THR A 1092 23.93 25.18 20.76
N GLY A 1093 22.89 24.46 20.34
CA GLY A 1093 22.99 23.21 19.59
C GLY A 1093 23.56 22.06 20.41
N GLY A 1094 23.74 22.26 21.72
CA GLY A 1094 24.34 21.29 22.61
C GLY A 1094 23.33 20.30 23.16
N MET A 1095 23.83 19.34 23.95
CA MET A 1095 23.00 18.38 24.68
C MET A 1095 22.16 19.09 25.74
N LEU A 1096 20.88 18.70 25.84
CA LEU A 1096 19.99 19.19 26.88
C LEU A 1096 20.50 18.81 28.29
N PRO A 1097 20.31 19.67 29.31
CA PRO A 1097 20.75 19.38 30.67
C PRO A 1097 19.79 18.44 31.43
N PHE A 1098 18.81 17.86 30.75
CA PHE A 1098 17.81 16.94 31.28
C PHE A 1098 17.56 15.80 30.28
N VAL A 1099 16.96 14.71 30.77
CA VAL A 1099 16.63 13.52 30.00
C VAL A 1099 15.68 13.89 28.87
N ALA A 1100 16.05 13.59 27.62
CA ALA A 1100 15.30 14.02 26.43
C ALA A 1100 14.38 12.93 25.86
N PHE A 1101 14.78 11.67 26.00
CA PHE A 1101 14.10 10.50 25.44
C PHE A 1101 14.02 9.37 26.46
N ASP A 1102 12.95 8.59 26.38
CA ASP A 1102 12.80 7.32 27.08
C ASP A 1102 13.56 6.24 26.29
N ILE A 1103 14.78 5.93 26.72
CA ILE A 1103 15.68 5.02 25.98
C ILE A 1103 15.50 3.57 26.42
N ASN A 1104 15.02 3.34 27.64
CA ASN A 1104 14.76 2.00 28.16
C ASN A 1104 13.37 1.46 27.77
N ARG A 1105 12.51 2.33 27.21
CA ARG A 1105 11.18 2.03 26.64
C ARG A 1105 10.18 1.53 27.67
N ASN A 1106 10.28 2.00 28.90
CA ASN A 1106 9.32 1.69 29.96
C ASN A 1106 8.11 2.66 29.97
N TRP A 1107 8.02 3.58 29.00
CA TRP A 1107 6.99 4.61 28.86
C TRP A 1107 7.08 5.76 29.87
N VAL A 1108 8.15 5.81 30.66
CA VAL A 1108 8.39 6.76 31.74
C VAL A 1108 9.71 7.47 31.49
N LEU A 1109 9.67 8.80 31.39
CA LEU A 1109 10.88 9.59 31.29
C LEU A 1109 11.51 9.78 32.68
N SER A 1110 12.69 9.20 32.92
CA SER A 1110 13.31 9.15 34.24
C SER A 1110 14.84 9.28 34.18
N LEU A 1111 15.49 9.42 35.34
CA LEU A 1111 16.96 9.48 35.41
C LEU A 1111 17.64 8.20 34.90
N ASP A 1112 16.96 7.06 34.95
CA ASP A 1112 17.49 5.77 34.48
C ASP A 1112 17.63 5.72 32.94
N ASP A 1113 17.02 6.67 32.23
CA ASP A 1113 17.21 6.86 30.79
C ASP A 1113 18.52 7.60 30.45
N GLY A 1114 19.12 8.31 31.41
CA GLY A 1114 20.33 9.10 31.17
C GLY A 1114 20.13 10.28 30.20
N LEU A 1115 21.21 11.04 29.97
CA LEU A 1115 21.18 12.18 29.04
C LEU A 1115 21.42 11.70 27.60
N SER A 1116 20.64 12.25 26.68
CA SER A 1116 20.67 11.89 25.27
C SER A 1116 20.35 13.10 24.39
N ALA A 1117 21.00 13.19 23.24
CA ALA A 1117 20.77 14.18 22.19
C ALA A 1117 19.97 13.61 20.99
N GLY A 1118 19.76 12.30 20.94
CA GLY A 1118 18.97 11.67 19.88
C GLY A 1118 18.83 10.17 20.04
N ILE A 1119 17.86 9.58 19.35
CA ILE A 1119 17.64 8.13 19.30
C ILE A 1119 17.31 7.68 17.87
N GLU A 1120 17.62 6.43 17.54
CA GLU A 1120 17.25 5.81 16.28
C GLU A 1120 15.76 5.46 16.23
N ILE A 1121 15.06 5.89 15.17
CA ILE A 1121 13.61 5.69 14.95
C ILE A 1121 13.30 4.96 13.65
N GLY A 1122 14.32 4.60 12.86
CA GLY A 1122 14.16 3.96 11.55
C GLY A 1122 14.00 4.98 10.43
N PHE A 1123 13.96 4.50 9.19
CA PHE A 1123 13.91 5.37 8.02
C PHE A 1123 12.55 6.06 7.87
N SER A 1124 12.49 7.35 8.21
CA SER A 1124 11.27 8.15 8.17
C SER A 1124 11.48 9.45 7.40
N VAL A 1125 11.01 9.50 6.15
CA VAL A 1125 11.17 10.67 5.27
C VAL A 1125 10.27 11.83 5.72
N GLY A 1126 9.03 11.53 6.15
CA GLY A 1126 8.06 12.51 6.64
C GLY A 1126 8.38 13.10 8.01
N GLY A 1127 9.40 12.58 8.71
CA GLY A 1127 9.81 13.03 10.03
C GLY A 1127 8.89 12.55 11.16
N VAL A 1128 8.88 13.30 12.26
CA VAL A 1128 8.11 12.98 13.47
C VAL A 1128 6.98 13.97 13.68
N THR A 1129 5.83 13.46 14.07
CA THR A 1129 4.76 14.27 14.64
C THR A 1129 4.92 14.29 16.16
N ARG A 1130 4.98 15.49 16.76
CA ARG A 1130 4.99 15.69 18.20
C ARG A 1130 3.58 15.86 18.74
N ILE A 1131 3.22 15.04 19.73
CA ILE A 1131 1.91 15.04 20.37
C ILE A 1131 2.11 15.32 21.86
N ARG A 1132 1.55 16.43 22.33
CA ARG A 1132 1.76 16.91 23.68
C ARG A 1132 0.96 16.15 24.73
N GLY A 1133 1.59 15.56 25.74
CA GLY A 1133 0.87 14.88 26.82
C GLY A 1133 0.56 15.78 28.01
N GLN A 1134 0.08 15.19 29.11
CA GLN A 1134 -0.09 15.91 30.38
C GLN A 1134 1.23 16.02 31.15
N VAL A 1135 1.99 14.93 31.22
CA VAL A 1135 3.32 14.88 31.85
C VAL A 1135 4.40 15.02 30.78
N ASP A 1136 4.51 14.04 29.89
CA ASP A 1136 5.51 14.01 28.81
C ASP A 1136 4.88 14.06 27.42
N ASP A 1137 5.67 14.38 26.40
CA ASP A 1137 5.22 14.40 25.02
C ASP A 1137 5.53 13.07 24.33
N ARG A 1138 4.85 12.82 23.21
CA ARG A 1138 5.03 11.64 22.36
C ARG A 1138 5.52 12.08 21.00
N LEU A 1139 6.56 11.45 20.48
CA LEU A 1139 6.95 11.57 19.09
C LEU A 1139 6.51 10.31 18.36
N ILE A 1140 5.84 10.49 17.22
CA ILE A 1140 5.35 9.41 16.38
C ILE A 1140 5.90 9.59 14.97
N ALA A 1141 6.48 8.54 14.42
CA ALA A 1141 7.00 8.49 13.05
C ALA A 1141 6.38 7.32 12.28
N SER A 1142 6.20 7.49 10.97
CA SER A 1142 6.06 6.36 10.05
C SER A 1142 7.43 5.96 9.55
N THR A 1143 7.78 4.69 9.66
CA THR A 1143 8.88 4.13 8.88
C THR A 1143 8.41 3.76 7.47
N ALA A 1144 9.35 3.62 6.54
CA ALA A 1144 9.08 3.31 5.13
C ALA A 1144 8.45 1.91 4.88
N ASP A 1145 8.47 1.02 5.87
CA ASP A 1145 7.73 -0.25 5.87
C ASP A 1145 6.27 -0.10 6.39
N GLY A 1146 5.89 1.08 6.87
CA GLY A 1146 4.57 1.36 7.42
C GLY A 1146 4.37 1.07 8.88
N THR A 1147 5.44 0.75 9.60
CA THR A 1147 5.41 0.65 11.05
C THR A 1147 5.29 2.05 11.68
N LEU A 1148 4.45 2.18 12.71
CA LEU A 1148 4.44 3.37 13.56
C LEU A 1148 5.45 3.17 14.69
N VAL A 1149 6.46 4.04 14.73
CA VAL A 1149 7.42 4.08 15.83
C VAL A 1149 7.05 5.23 16.76
N GLN A 1150 7.03 4.95 18.05
CA GLN A 1150 6.68 5.92 19.07
C GLN A 1150 7.75 5.98 20.16
N THR A 1151 8.07 7.19 20.63
CA THR A 1151 8.92 7.40 21.80
C THR A 1151 8.33 8.47 22.73
N THR A 1152 8.55 8.32 24.03
CA THR A 1152 8.38 9.40 25.01
C THR A 1152 9.48 10.44 24.78
N THR A 1153 9.15 11.73 24.92
CA THR A 1153 10.13 12.81 24.90
C THR A 1153 9.83 13.87 25.96
N ALA A 1154 10.88 14.53 26.42
CA ALA A 1154 10.80 15.61 27.39
C ALA A 1154 9.96 16.78 26.90
N LYS A 1155 9.22 17.38 27.83
CA LYS A 1155 8.76 18.76 27.67
C LYS A 1155 9.86 19.71 28.10
N GLY A 1156 10.02 20.81 27.37
CA GLY A 1156 10.90 21.87 27.81
C GLY A 1156 10.36 22.58 29.05
N ALA A 1157 11.19 23.43 29.66
CA ALA A 1157 10.85 24.09 30.91
C ALA A 1157 9.62 25.00 30.74
N ALA A 1158 8.59 24.78 31.56
CA ALA A 1158 7.32 25.52 31.52
C ALA A 1158 7.45 27.05 31.64
N GLY A 1159 8.61 27.56 32.10
CA GLY A 1159 8.92 28.98 32.26
C GLY A 1159 9.30 29.74 30.98
N LEU A 1160 9.57 29.06 29.87
CA LEU A 1160 9.76 29.70 28.54
C LEU A 1160 8.42 29.99 27.84
N ARG A 1161 7.28 29.68 28.48
CA ARG A 1161 5.92 30.04 28.07
C ARG A 1161 5.61 31.50 28.38
N GLY A 1162 6.43 32.42 27.88
CA GLY A 1162 6.08 33.85 27.87
C GLY A 1162 4.73 34.01 27.15
N ARG A 1163 3.75 34.68 27.79
CA ARG A 1163 2.47 35.04 27.17
C ARG A 1163 2.72 35.86 25.90
N ILE A 1164 2.36 35.33 24.73
CA ILE A 1164 2.37 36.07 23.45
C ILE A 1164 0.96 36.49 23.03
N THR A 1165 -0.10 35.91 23.60
CA THR A 1165 -1.48 36.32 23.35
C THR A 1165 -2.31 36.42 24.63
N TRP A 1166 -3.21 37.40 24.69
CA TRP A 1166 -4.20 37.55 25.76
C TRP A 1166 -5.54 36.94 25.33
N ARG A 1167 -6.28 36.40 26.31
CA ARG A 1167 -7.67 35.95 26.16
C ARG A 1167 -8.52 36.85 27.04
N GLU A 1168 -9.47 37.56 26.43
CA GLU A 1168 -10.51 38.25 27.17
C GLU A 1168 -11.49 37.22 27.76
N PHE A 1169 -11.58 37.20 29.09
CA PHE A 1169 -12.69 36.58 29.80
C PHE A 1169 -13.54 37.71 30.35
N ILE A 1170 -14.71 37.97 29.76
CA ILE A 1170 -15.77 38.72 30.41
C ILE A 1170 -16.80 37.70 30.90
N GLN A 1171 -17.08 37.78 32.20
CA GLN A 1171 -17.99 36.91 32.94
C GLN A 1171 -19.45 37.21 32.62
#